data_AF-A0A1V4WXD0-F1
#
_entry.id   AF-A0A1V4WXD0-F1
#
_cell.length_a   1.000
_cell.length_b   1.000
_cell.length_c   1.000
_cell.angle_alpha   90.00
_cell.angle_beta   90.00
_cell.angle_gamma   90.00
#
_symmetry.space_group_name_H-M   'P 1'
#
loop_
_entity.id
_entity.type
_entity.pdbx_description
1 polymer ?
#
loop_
_entity_poly.entity_id
_entity_poly.type
_entity_poly.pdbx_seq_one_letter_code
_entity_poly.pdbx_strand_id
1 'polypeptide(L)'
;MELTEIFGSNVFNDKVMKQRLPKEVYKALRKTIQQGTPLRPDVADVVANAMKDWAIEKGATHYTHWFQPLTGITAEKHDSFISLAPDGSVIMEFSGKQLVQGEPDASSFPSGGLRATFEARGYTAWDCTSPAFLKEDESGNVTLTIPTAFYSYRGEALDKKTPLLRSMKALSRQALRVLKALGNTTSMNVTSTVGPEQEYFLVDKKYYMERLDLLLAGRTIFGAPAPKGQELEDQYFGAIKDRVSDYMHDLDVELWKMGITSKTKHNEVAPAQYEMAPIFDTTNIATDHNQLVMETMQKVAFRNDLVCLLHEKPYAGINGSGKHNNWSLSTSDGQNLLEPGSTPNENVQFLLFLCAMIKAVDTHADILRATCATAGNDHRLGANEAPPAIISIFMGEELTEILEKIAKGEKTTSRGEQFVGVGVDTLPIIPRDNTDRNRTSPFAFTGNKFEFRMVGSAQSIAGSNVALNTIAAEALDEIATRLEKARDKNAEAAAIIRDTWKKHSRIIFNGNNYSEEWVAEAEKRGLPNVANTVDALKALVTDKAVKLFEKYDVLSRKELHSRYDIYVETYSKQINIEARVAIDMTRKQFIPAALEYATFLADSIDDLKSVKGPAAVPEDILKKLTVVLNSAYKNLGKLEAAVEKAQAIGTTVKQAESYRDKVFTTMQALRGDIDSLEMLIPADTWPVPTYADLLFKL
;
A
#
# COMPACT_ATOMS: atom_id res chain seq x y z
N MET A 1 26.99 7.28 16.72
CA MET A 1 26.70 6.29 15.67
C MET A 1 26.83 7.00 14.34
N GLU A 2 27.80 6.60 13.52
CA GLU A 2 28.00 7.19 12.20
C GLU A 2 27.02 6.53 11.22
N LEU A 3 26.09 7.31 10.66
CA LEU A 3 25.09 6.82 9.69
C LEU A 3 25.74 6.06 8.53
N THR A 4 26.88 6.56 8.06
CA THR A 4 27.64 5.98 6.94
C THR A 4 28.24 4.61 7.26
N GLU A 5 28.42 4.26 8.53
CA GLU A 5 28.94 2.96 8.97
C GLU A 5 27.81 1.92 9.10
N ILE A 6 26.63 2.34 9.59
CA ILE A 6 25.50 1.42 9.80
C ILE A 6 24.69 1.18 8.53
N PHE A 7 24.70 2.11 7.57
CA PHE A 7 23.82 2.05 6.41
C PHE A 7 24.12 0.82 5.55
N GLY A 8 23.10 -0.03 5.34
CA GLY A 8 23.20 -1.27 4.59
C GLY A 8 24.12 -2.31 5.24
N SER A 9 24.44 -2.17 6.53
CA SER A 9 25.32 -3.10 7.25
C SER A 9 24.74 -4.51 7.34
N ASN A 10 23.41 -4.67 7.31
CA ASN A 10 22.72 -5.96 7.30
C ASN A 10 22.34 -6.43 5.89
N VAL A 11 22.95 -5.87 4.85
CA VAL A 11 22.66 -6.22 3.45
C VAL A 11 23.91 -6.80 2.78
N PHE A 12 23.75 -7.90 2.05
CA PHE A 12 24.78 -8.46 1.18
C PHE A 12 24.88 -7.64 -0.12
N ASN A 13 25.21 -6.37 0.05
CA ASN A 13 25.19 -5.34 -0.98
C ASN A 13 26.42 -5.43 -1.92
N ASP A 14 26.49 -4.53 -2.92
CA ASP A 14 27.58 -4.53 -3.91
C ASP A 14 28.98 -4.41 -3.29
N LYS A 15 29.13 -3.63 -2.21
CA LYS A 15 30.40 -3.48 -1.48
C LYS A 15 30.81 -4.82 -0.86
N VAL A 16 29.89 -5.50 -0.19
CA VAL A 16 30.15 -6.82 0.42
C VAL A 16 30.44 -7.87 -0.65
N MET A 17 29.63 -7.91 -1.73
CA MET A 17 29.84 -8.81 -2.86
C MET A 17 31.22 -8.63 -3.48
N LYS A 18 31.66 -7.38 -3.71
CA LYS A 18 32.97 -7.08 -4.30
C LYS A 18 34.14 -7.46 -3.38
N GLN A 19 33.95 -7.37 -2.06
CA GLN A 19 34.96 -7.73 -1.07
C GLN A 19 35.11 -9.25 -0.91
N ARG A 20 34.00 -9.99 -0.99
CA ARG A 20 33.97 -11.43 -0.65
C ARG A 20 34.02 -12.36 -1.85
N LEU A 21 33.49 -11.95 -3.01
CA LEU A 21 33.42 -12.82 -4.18
C LEU A 21 34.71 -12.73 -5.03
N PRO A 22 35.19 -13.86 -5.58
CA PRO A 22 36.23 -13.83 -6.60
C PRO A 22 35.85 -12.92 -7.77
N LYS A 23 36.84 -12.23 -8.36
CA LYS A 23 36.63 -11.19 -9.40
C LYS A 23 35.73 -11.64 -10.56
N GLU A 24 35.92 -12.86 -11.05
CA GLU A 24 35.13 -13.39 -12.18
C GLU A 24 33.70 -13.79 -11.76
N VAL A 25 33.52 -14.29 -10.53
CA VAL A 25 32.20 -14.61 -9.95
C VAL A 25 31.40 -13.32 -9.73
N TYR A 26 32.03 -12.28 -9.16
CA TYR A 26 31.41 -10.95 -8.99
C TYR A 26 30.95 -10.38 -10.33
N LYS A 27 31.81 -10.38 -11.36
CA LYS A 27 31.44 -9.90 -12.70
C LYS A 27 30.29 -10.70 -13.31
N ALA A 28 30.30 -12.03 -13.16
CA ALA A 28 29.23 -12.89 -13.66
C ALA A 28 27.90 -12.60 -12.97
N LEU A 29 27.89 -12.49 -11.64
CA LEU A 29 26.70 -12.12 -10.87
C LEU A 29 26.18 -10.73 -11.24
N ARG A 30 27.06 -9.72 -11.35
CA ARG A 30 26.69 -8.37 -11.79
C ARG A 30 26.06 -8.36 -13.19
N LYS A 31 26.59 -9.17 -14.11
CA LYS A 31 26.02 -9.34 -15.44
C LYS A 31 24.63 -9.96 -15.38
N THR A 32 24.41 -10.96 -14.54
CA THR A 32 23.09 -11.54 -14.27
C THR A 32 22.11 -10.50 -13.75
N ILE A 33 22.50 -9.70 -12.74
CA ILE A 33 21.65 -8.64 -12.15
C ILE A 33 21.31 -7.55 -13.19
N GLN A 34 22.29 -7.07 -13.95
CA GLN A 34 22.11 -5.95 -14.87
C GLN A 34 21.44 -6.32 -16.20
N GLN A 35 21.67 -7.54 -16.69
CA GLN A 35 21.21 -8.00 -18.02
C GLN A 35 20.08 -9.03 -17.94
N GLY A 36 19.70 -9.48 -16.74
CA GLY A 36 18.66 -10.50 -16.55
C GLY A 36 19.02 -11.86 -17.15
N THR A 37 20.31 -12.21 -17.16
CA THR A 37 20.79 -13.49 -17.71
C THR A 37 20.75 -14.59 -16.63
N PRO A 38 20.44 -15.86 -16.96
CA PRO A 38 20.36 -16.94 -15.97
C PRO A 38 21.64 -17.07 -15.13
N LEU A 39 21.48 -17.26 -13.82
CA LEU A 39 22.61 -17.50 -12.92
C LEU A 39 23.21 -18.88 -13.19
N ARG A 40 24.52 -18.95 -13.40
CA ARG A 40 25.22 -20.22 -13.60
C ARG A 40 25.31 -20.99 -12.27
N PRO A 41 25.13 -22.32 -12.26
CA PRO A 41 25.22 -23.12 -11.03
C PRO A 41 26.54 -22.96 -10.28
N ASP A 42 27.66 -22.93 -11.00
CA ASP A 42 28.99 -22.78 -10.40
C ASP A 42 29.20 -21.38 -9.77
N VAL A 43 28.56 -20.35 -10.31
CA VAL A 43 28.52 -19.01 -9.70
C VAL A 43 27.64 -19.04 -8.45
N ALA A 44 26.51 -19.73 -8.49
CA ALA A 44 25.58 -19.85 -7.36
C ALA A 44 26.21 -20.52 -6.15
N ASP A 45 26.99 -21.61 -6.33
CA ASP A 45 27.66 -22.30 -5.23
C ASP A 45 28.68 -21.40 -4.50
N VAL A 46 29.48 -20.64 -5.26
CA VAL A 46 30.44 -19.69 -4.67
C VAL A 46 29.73 -18.56 -3.94
N VAL A 47 28.64 -18.04 -4.51
CA VAL A 47 27.85 -16.97 -3.89
C VAL A 47 27.17 -17.46 -2.61
N ALA A 48 26.60 -18.66 -2.61
CA ALA A 48 25.96 -19.26 -1.44
C ALA A 48 26.96 -19.42 -0.29
N ASN A 49 28.15 -19.97 -0.58
CA ASN A 49 29.19 -20.13 0.43
C ASN A 49 29.64 -18.78 1.02
N ALA A 50 29.93 -17.78 0.18
CA ALA A 50 30.33 -16.46 0.62
C ALA A 50 29.23 -15.71 1.41
N MET A 51 27.96 -15.90 1.02
CA MET A 51 26.80 -15.32 1.69
C MET A 51 26.57 -15.97 3.07
N LYS A 52 26.71 -17.30 3.17
CA LYS A 52 26.65 -18.04 4.43
C LYS A 52 27.73 -17.60 5.39
N ASP A 53 28.99 -17.55 4.96
CA ASP A 53 30.10 -17.14 5.82
C ASP A 53 29.91 -15.70 6.32
N TRP A 54 29.50 -14.78 5.45
CA TRP A 54 29.13 -13.41 5.83
C TRP A 54 28.00 -13.37 6.87
N ALA A 55 26.97 -14.21 6.72
CA ALA A 55 25.84 -14.26 7.63
C ALA A 55 26.24 -14.84 9.00
N ILE A 56 27.00 -15.94 9.01
CA ILE A 56 27.49 -16.60 10.24
C ILE A 56 28.42 -15.67 11.03
N GLU A 57 29.30 -14.93 10.35
CA GLU A 57 30.15 -13.91 10.99
C GLU A 57 29.34 -12.82 11.71
N LYS A 58 28.10 -12.59 11.26
CA LYS A 58 27.14 -11.67 11.87
C LYS A 58 26.16 -12.36 12.82
N GLY A 59 26.41 -13.61 13.20
CA GLY A 59 25.63 -14.37 14.17
C GLY A 59 24.47 -15.18 13.58
N ALA A 60 24.34 -15.25 12.25
CA ALA A 60 23.24 -15.99 11.64
C ALA A 60 23.36 -17.51 11.88
N THR A 61 22.29 -18.11 12.38
CA THR A 61 22.20 -19.56 12.60
C THR A 61 21.27 -20.26 11.60
N HIS A 62 20.36 -19.48 11.00
CA HIS A 62 19.35 -19.94 10.07
C HIS A 62 19.37 -19.11 8.79
N TYR A 63 18.78 -19.67 7.74
CA TYR A 63 18.41 -18.95 6.53
C TYR A 63 16.92 -19.17 6.22
N THR A 64 16.36 -18.28 5.41
CA THR A 64 14.97 -18.35 4.95
C THR A 64 14.84 -17.81 3.53
N HIS A 65 13.96 -18.44 2.75
CA HIS A 65 13.44 -17.84 1.53
C HIS A 65 12.29 -16.92 1.89
N TRP A 66 12.48 -15.63 1.67
CA TRP A 66 11.52 -14.58 1.95
C TRP A 66 10.72 -14.27 0.70
N PHE A 67 9.41 -14.42 0.76
CA PHE A 67 8.52 -14.19 -0.38
C PHE A 67 7.22 -13.51 0.05
N GLN A 68 6.49 -12.98 -0.93
CA GLN A 68 5.27 -12.22 -0.73
C GLN A 68 4.08 -12.98 -1.34
N PRO A 69 3.47 -13.93 -0.63
CA PRO A 69 2.27 -14.63 -1.10
C PRO A 69 1.07 -13.69 -1.28
N LEU A 70 -0.02 -14.22 -1.84
CA LEU A 70 -1.24 -13.45 -2.11
C LEU A 70 -2.03 -13.04 -0.84
N THR A 71 -1.52 -13.32 0.37
CA THR A 71 -2.07 -12.83 1.65
C THR A 71 -1.79 -11.35 1.90
N GLY A 72 -0.78 -10.77 1.23
CA GLY A 72 -0.43 -9.35 1.36
C GLY A 72 0.65 -9.03 2.40
N ILE A 73 1.07 -10.02 3.18
CA ILE A 73 2.23 -9.99 4.08
C ILE A 73 3.31 -10.95 3.58
N THR A 74 4.51 -10.84 4.14
CA THR A 74 5.64 -11.71 3.82
C THR A 74 5.54 -13.07 4.52
N ALA A 75 6.21 -14.06 3.97
CA ALA A 75 6.29 -15.42 4.53
C ALA A 75 7.74 -15.90 4.57
N GLU A 76 8.03 -16.71 5.59
CA GLU A 76 9.35 -17.23 5.90
C GLU A 76 9.27 -18.66 6.43
N LYS A 77 10.26 -19.47 6.07
CA LYS A 77 10.53 -20.78 6.66
C LYS A 77 12.00 -20.82 7.03
N HIS A 78 12.31 -21.01 8.31
CA HIS A 78 13.67 -20.91 8.82
C HIS A 78 14.31 -22.29 8.85
N ASP A 79 15.33 -22.48 8.02
CA ASP A 79 16.14 -23.68 7.96
C ASP A 79 17.52 -23.40 8.58
N SER A 80 18.02 -24.32 9.39
CA SER A 80 19.36 -24.22 9.98
C SER A 80 20.43 -24.46 8.91
N PHE A 81 21.60 -23.83 9.04
CA PHE A 81 22.79 -24.19 8.25
C PHE A 81 23.39 -25.55 8.63
N ILE A 82 22.91 -26.20 9.69
CA ILE A 82 23.43 -27.48 10.16
C ILE A 82 23.23 -28.57 9.10
N SER A 83 24.34 -29.24 8.77
CA SER A 83 24.38 -30.45 7.94
C SER A 83 25.26 -31.49 8.65
N LEU A 84 24.93 -32.78 8.48
CA LEU A 84 25.69 -33.88 9.07
C LEU A 84 26.76 -34.35 8.08
N ALA A 85 28.02 -34.28 8.50
CA ALA A 85 29.12 -34.86 7.76
C ALA A 85 29.06 -36.40 7.82
N PRO A 86 29.70 -37.12 6.87
CA PRO A 86 29.69 -38.59 6.84
C PRO A 86 30.22 -39.27 8.10
N ASP A 87 31.04 -38.58 8.89
CA ASP A 87 31.59 -39.04 10.17
C ASP A 87 30.66 -38.77 11.37
N GLY A 88 29.49 -38.18 11.14
CA GLY A 88 28.51 -37.81 12.17
C GLY A 88 28.79 -36.46 12.84
N SER A 89 29.83 -35.73 12.44
CA SER A 89 30.10 -34.37 12.93
C SER A 89 29.14 -33.34 12.29
N VAL A 90 28.91 -32.24 13.00
CA VAL A 90 28.08 -31.13 12.51
C VAL A 90 28.95 -30.16 11.72
N ILE A 91 28.53 -29.83 10.51
CA ILE A 91 29.11 -28.78 9.67
C ILE A 91 28.05 -27.74 9.31
N MET A 92 28.49 -26.53 8.96
CA MET A 92 27.61 -25.46 8.49
C MET A 92 27.67 -25.40 6.96
N GLU A 93 26.58 -25.79 6.29
CA GLU A 93 26.49 -25.90 4.85
C GLU A 93 25.36 -25.03 4.29
N PHE A 94 25.64 -24.39 3.15
CA PHE A 94 24.64 -23.69 2.36
C PHE A 94 25.06 -23.74 0.89
N SER A 95 24.39 -24.59 0.12
CA SER A 95 24.72 -24.87 -1.28
C SER A 95 24.08 -23.85 -2.24
N GLY A 96 24.63 -23.72 -3.45
CA GLY A 96 24.02 -22.93 -4.52
C GLY A 96 22.63 -23.43 -4.89
N LYS A 97 22.37 -24.74 -4.74
CA LYS A 97 21.04 -25.32 -4.93
C LYS A 97 20.03 -24.77 -3.92
N GLN A 98 20.40 -24.68 -2.64
CA GLN A 98 19.55 -24.09 -1.59
C GLN A 98 19.40 -22.59 -1.78
N LEU A 99 20.43 -21.87 -2.25
CA LEU A 99 20.32 -20.45 -2.55
C LEU A 99 19.33 -20.18 -3.69
N VAL A 100 19.46 -20.89 -4.81
CA VAL A 100 18.70 -20.59 -6.02
C VAL A 100 17.25 -21.03 -5.88
N GLN A 101 16.98 -22.13 -5.15
CA GLN A 101 15.66 -22.72 -5.04
C GLN A 101 15.34 -23.23 -3.63
N GLY A 102 14.16 -22.87 -3.12
CA GLY A 102 13.56 -23.45 -1.92
C GLY A 102 12.21 -24.13 -2.18
N GLU A 103 11.69 -24.80 -1.14
CA GLU A 103 10.39 -25.47 -1.14
C GLU A 103 9.70 -25.19 0.21
N PRO A 104 8.80 -24.19 0.27
CA PRO A 104 8.29 -23.67 1.54
C PRO A 104 7.16 -24.50 2.19
N ASP A 105 6.79 -25.67 1.64
CA ASP A 105 5.52 -26.37 1.94
C ASP A 105 4.32 -25.41 1.93
N ALA A 106 3.84 -25.10 0.74
CA ALA A 106 2.92 -24.00 0.53
C ALA A 106 1.44 -24.37 0.69
N SER A 107 1.10 -25.50 1.32
CA SER A 107 -0.27 -26.03 1.35
C SER A 107 -1.32 -25.07 1.92
N SER A 108 -0.94 -24.20 2.87
CA SER A 108 -1.86 -23.27 3.54
C SER A 108 -2.01 -21.90 2.88
N PHE A 109 -1.21 -21.56 1.85
CA PHE A 109 -1.32 -20.25 1.20
C PHE A 109 -2.51 -20.21 0.23
N PRO A 110 -3.27 -19.09 0.19
CA PRO A 110 -4.36 -18.91 -0.76
C PRO A 110 -3.90 -19.12 -2.19
N SER A 111 -4.59 -20.00 -2.94
CA SER A 111 -4.24 -20.34 -4.32
C SER A 111 -5.32 -19.94 -5.33
N GLY A 112 -6.53 -19.58 -4.87
CA GLY A 112 -7.63 -19.18 -5.76
C GLY A 112 -7.92 -20.23 -6.83
N GLY A 113 -7.86 -21.52 -6.46
CA GLY A 113 -8.08 -22.63 -7.39
C GLY A 113 -6.92 -22.95 -8.35
N LEU A 114 -5.76 -22.28 -8.26
CA LEU A 114 -4.56 -22.64 -9.05
C LEU A 114 -3.94 -23.97 -8.63
N ARG A 115 -4.27 -24.43 -7.42
CA ARG A 115 -3.84 -25.71 -6.86
C ARG A 115 -5.05 -26.48 -6.35
N ALA A 116 -5.05 -27.79 -6.53
CA ALA A 116 -6.02 -28.64 -5.85
C ALA A 116 -5.73 -28.66 -4.34
N THR A 117 -6.74 -28.94 -3.51
CA THR A 117 -6.63 -28.93 -2.04
C THR A 117 -5.61 -29.94 -1.48
N PHE A 118 -5.26 -30.98 -2.24
CA PHE A 118 -4.23 -31.97 -1.87
C PHE A 118 -2.84 -31.66 -2.47
N GLU A 119 -2.69 -30.61 -3.28
CA GLU A 119 -1.41 -30.23 -3.90
C GLU A 119 -0.67 -29.19 -3.03
N ALA A 120 0.39 -29.61 -2.34
CA ALA A 120 1.18 -28.73 -1.48
C ALA A 120 2.38 -28.07 -2.16
N ARG A 121 2.93 -28.71 -3.21
CA ARG A 121 4.24 -28.35 -3.78
C ARG A 121 4.20 -26.99 -4.49
N GLY A 122 5.12 -26.13 -4.11
CA GLY A 122 5.45 -24.86 -4.77
C GLY A 122 6.94 -24.59 -4.62
N TYR A 123 7.47 -23.69 -5.43
CA TYR A 123 8.90 -23.41 -5.47
C TYR A 123 9.15 -21.93 -5.21
N THR A 124 10.18 -21.65 -4.41
CA THR A 124 10.77 -20.32 -4.33
C THR A 124 12.01 -20.27 -5.21
N ALA A 125 12.22 -19.17 -5.92
CA ALA A 125 13.43 -18.91 -6.68
C ALA A 125 14.05 -17.57 -6.28
N TRP A 126 15.36 -17.54 -6.05
CA TRP A 126 16.06 -16.32 -5.65
C TRP A 126 15.95 -15.23 -6.72
N ASP A 127 15.44 -14.07 -6.31
CA ASP A 127 15.55 -12.84 -7.08
C ASP A 127 16.89 -12.18 -6.78
N CYS A 128 17.91 -12.51 -7.58
CA CYS A 128 19.23 -11.91 -7.46
C CYS A 128 19.27 -10.39 -7.72
N THR A 129 18.20 -9.79 -8.25
CA THR A 129 18.11 -8.34 -8.41
C THR A 129 17.72 -7.62 -7.12
N SER A 130 17.32 -8.38 -6.09
CA SER A 130 17.14 -7.91 -4.72
C SER A 130 18.20 -8.54 -3.80
N PRO A 131 18.99 -7.75 -3.06
CA PRO A 131 20.07 -8.27 -2.25
C PRO A 131 19.53 -9.08 -1.06
N ALA A 132 20.23 -10.17 -0.72
CA ALA A 132 19.98 -10.87 0.54
C ALA A 132 20.34 -9.98 1.73
N PHE A 133 19.64 -10.15 2.84
CA PHE A 133 19.79 -9.33 4.03
C PHE A 133 19.68 -10.16 5.30
N LEU A 134 20.07 -9.61 6.44
CA LEU A 134 19.94 -10.23 7.74
C LEU A 134 18.79 -9.59 8.50
N LYS A 135 17.93 -10.43 9.09
CA LYS A 135 16.93 -9.99 10.05
C LYS A 135 17.39 -10.34 11.44
N GLU A 136 17.26 -9.38 12.35
CA GLU A 136 17.52 -9.54 13.77
C GLU A 136 16.19 -9.44 14.54
N ASP A 137 15.93 -10.40 15.42
CA ASP A 137 14.80 -10.31 16.34
C ASP A 137 15.18 -9.61 17.66
N GLU A 138 14.21 -9.39 18.53
CA GLU A 138 14.46 -8.74 19.83
C GLU A 138 15.39 -9.55 20.75
N SER A 139 15.51 -10.86 20.54
CA SER A 139 16.42 -11.73 21.31
C SER A 139 17.83 -11.75 20.74
N GLY A 140 18.10 -11.00 19.65
CA GLY A 140 19.38 -11.00 18.96
C GLY A 140 19.60 -12.22 18.06
N ASN A 141 18.55 -12.99 17.75
CA ASN A 141 18.69 -14.07 16.77
C ASN A 141 18.78 -13.46 15.37
N VAL A 142 19.75 -13.95 14.60
CA VAL A 142 20.01 -13.46 13.25
C VAL A 142 19.66 -14.55 12.23
N THR A 143 18.92 -14.16 11.19
CA THR A 143 18.51 -15.04 10.09
C THR A 143 18.90 -14.45 8.74
N LEU A 144 19.61 -15.23 7.92
CA LEU A 144 19.87 -14.90 6.52
C LEU A 144 18.59 -14.97 5.71
N THR A 145 18.18 -13.84 5.13
CA THR A 145 16.90 -13.68 4.46
C THR A 145 17.12 -13.45 2.97
N ILE A 146 16.59 -14.35 2.14
CA ILE A 146 16.83 -14.40 0.71
C ILE A 146 15.55 -14.01 -0.03
N PRO A 147 15.50 -12.85 -0.71
CA PRO A 147 14.33 -12.42 -1.46
C PRO A 147 14.01 -13.39 -2.61
N THR A 148 12.80 -13.91 -2.65
CA THR A 148 12.41 -14.92 -3.63
C THR A 148 11.07 -14.65 -4.29
N ALA A 149 10.96 -15.09 -5.54
CA ALA A 149 9.69 -15.27 -6.24
C ALA A 149 9.09 -16.63 -5.87
N PHE A 150 7.77 -16.71 -5.72
CA PHE A 150 7.05 -17.93 -5.33
C PHE A 150 5.99 -18.34 -6.37
N TYR A 151 6.11 -19.56 -6.89
CA TYR A 151 5.27 -20.09 -7.96
C TYR A 151 4.85 -21.55 -7.74
N SER A 152 3.78 -21.95 -8.41
CA SER A 152 3.21 -23.30 -8.32
C SER A 152 4.12 -24.34 -8.97
N TYR A 153 3.78 -25.62 -8.78
CA TYR A 153 4.42 -26.73 -9.50
C TYR A 153 4.36 -26.59 -11.04
N ARG A 154 3.35 -25.91 -11.60
CA ARG A 154 3.18 -25.71 -13.05
C ARG A 154 3.65 -24.34 -13.54
N GLY A 155 4.22 -23.51 -12.66
CA GLY A 155 4.80 -22.21 -13.00
C GLY A 155 3.84 -21.02 -12.93
N GLU A 156 2.64 -21.19 -12.38
CA GLU A 156 1.74 -20.07 -12.11
C GLU A 156 2.22 -19.25 -10.90
N ALA A 157 2.17 -17.93 -11.00
CA ALA A 157 2.58 -17.00 -9.97
C ALA A 157 1.62 -17.02 -8.77
N LEU A 158 2.09 -17.56 -7.64
CA LEU A 158 1.38 -17.62 -6.36
C LEU A 158 1.78 -16.47 -5.42
N ASP A 159 2.44 -15.46 -5.97
CA ASP A 159 3.03 -14.35 -5.24
C ASP A 159 2.74 -13.00 -5.90
N LYS A 160 3.23 -11.94 -5.25
CA LYS A 160 3.20 -10.57 -5.76
C LYS A 160 4.47 -10.17 -6.52
N LYS A 161 5.58 -10.88 -6.30
CA LYS A 161 6.90 -10.57 -6.88
C LYS A 161 7.01 -11.01 -8.34
N THR A 162 6.59 -12.22 -8.70
CA THR A 162 6.69 -12.72 -10.08
C THR A 162 5.97 -11.81 -11.09
N PRO A 163 4.71 -11.39 -10.87
CA PRO A 163 4.03 -10.47 -11.80
C PRO A 163 4.70 -9.09 -11.85
N LEU A 164 5.30 -8.64 -10.74
CA LEU A 164 6.02 -7.37 -10.69
C LEU A 164 7.23 -7.39 -11.63
N LEU A 165 8.07 -8.42 -11.51
CA LEU A 165 9.24 -8.60 -12.38
C LEU A 165 8.85 -8.74 -13.86
N ARG A 166 7.77 -9.48 -14.16
CA ARG A 166 7.23 -9.60 -15.53
C ARG A 166 6.75 -8.25 -16.07
N SER A 167 6.03 -7.46 -15.27
CA SER A 167 5.52 -6.14 -15.69
C SER A 167 6.64 -5.13 -15.91
N MET A 168 7.69 -5.12 -15.08
CA MET A 168 8.88 -4.29 -15.28
C MET A 168 9.60 -4.63 -16.58
N LYS A 169 9.72 -5.93 -16.90
CA LYS A 169 10.32 -6.38 -18.17
C LYS A 169 9.49 -5.95 -19.38
N ALA A 170 8.17 -6.09 -19.32
CA ALA A 170 7.25 -5.65 -20.37
C ALA A 170 7.37 -4.14 -20.62
N LEU A 171 7.32 -3.34 -19.55
CA LEU A 171 7.49 -1.90 -19.59
C LEU A 171 8.83 -1.49 -20.19
N SER A 172 9.94 -2.05 -19.70
CA SER A 172 11.28 -1.74 -20.22
C SER A 172 11.38 -2.01 -21.71
N ARG A 173 10.80 -3.12 -22.20
CA ARG A 173 10.83 -3.47 -23.63
C ARG A 173 10.14 -2.42 -24.49
N GLN A 174 8.95 -1.97 -24.09
CA GLN A 174 8.17 -1.03 -24.89
C GLN A 174 8.72 0.39 -24.80
N ALA A 175 9.16 0.82 -23.61
CA ALA A 175 9.83 2.10 -23.43
C ALA A 175 11.09 2.21 -24.31
N LEU A 176 11.93 1.17 -24.34
CA LEU A 176 13.11 1.13 -25.22
C LEU A 176 12.77 1.22 -26.71
N ARG A 177 11.63 0.68 -27.16
CA ARG A 177 11.21 0.82 -28.56
C ARG A 177 10.86 2.26 -28.89
N VAL A 178 10.15 2.96 -28.01
CA VAL A 178 9.89 4.41 -28.16
C VAL A 178 11.21 5.19 -28.21
N LEU A 179 12.11 4.95 -27.25
CA LEU A 179 13.42 5.62 -27.19
C LEU A 179 14.26 5.40 -28.46
N LYS A 180 14.33 4.16 -28.95
CA LYS A 180 15.02 3.82 -30.21
C LYS A 180 14.39 4.52 -31.41
N ALA A 181 13.06 4.58 -31.47
CA ALA A 181 12.35 5.29 -32.53
C ALA A 181 12.60 6.80 -32.52
N LEU A 182 12.92 7.38 -31.35
CA LEU A 182 13.34 8.77 -31.16
C LEU A 182 14.86 8.99 -31.30
N GLY A 183 15.63 7.92 -31.55
CA GLY A 183 17.08 7.99 -31.81
C GLY A 183 17.99 7.65 -30.63
N ASN A 184 17.46 7.38 -29.44
CA ASN A 184 18.28 6.93 -28.30
C ASN A 184 18.64 5.44 -28.47
N THR A 185 19.93 5.19 -28.67
CA THR A 185 20.52 3.85 -28.82
C THR A 185 21.50 3.49 -27.69
N THR A 186 21.71 4.40 -26.73
CA THR A 186 22.61 4.23 -25.58
C THR A 186 21.93 3.54 -24.41
N SER A 187 20.63 3.75 -24.24
CA SER A 187 19.84 3.12 -23.19
C SER A 187 19.72 1.60 -23.40
N MET A 188 20.16 0.83 -22.40
CA MET A 188 20.12 -0.64 -22.38
C MET A 188 18.86 -1.19 -21.71
N ASN A 189 18.32 -0.46 -20.74
CA ASN A 189 17.06 -0.77 -20.07
C ASN A 189 16.36 0.53 -19.63
N VAL A 190 15.06 0.40 -19.31
CA VAL A 190 14.26 1.43 -18.66
C VAL A 190 13.61 0.78 -17.44
N THR A 191 13.87 1.33 -16.27
CA THR A 191 13.41 0.82 -14.99
C THR A 191 12.36 1.75 -14.43
N SER A 192 11.20 1.21 -14.02
CA SER A 192 10.29 2.00 -13.20
C SER A 192 10.85 2.18 -11.79
N THR A 193 10.62 3.34 -11.22
CA THR A 193 11.03 3.71 -9.87
C THR A 193 9.81 4.07 -9.03
N VAL A 194 9.84 3.79 -7.74
CA VAL A 194 8.77 4.21 -6.83
C VAL A 194 9.32 4.66 -5.48
N GLY A 195 8.79 5.77 -4.97
CA GLY A 195 8.97 6.25 -3.60
C GLY A 195 7.65 6.16 -2.83
N PRO A 196 7.41 5.10 -2.04
CA PRO A 196 6.18 4.94 -1.29
C PRO A 196 6.21 5.78 0.01
N GLU A 197 5.28 6.71 0.17
CA GLU A 197 5.06 7.45 1.43
C GLU A 197 4.18 6.58 2.34
N GLN A 198 4.64 6.23 3.55
CA GLN A 198 3.96 5.31 4.44
C GLN A 198 3.35 6.06 5.63
N GLU A 199 2.03 6.23 5.61
CA GLU A 199 1.30 6.73 6.78
C GLU A 199 0.94 5.59 7.74
N TYR A 200 0.83 5.92 9.03
CA TYR A 200 0.47 5.01 10.11
C TYR A 200 0.00 5.77 11.35
N PHE A 201 -0.66 5.06 12.28
CA PHE A 201 -0.95 5.57 13.63
C PHE A 201 -0.09 4.87 14.67
N LEU A 202 0.21 5.57 15.77
CA LEU A 202 0.74 4.95 16.99
C LEU A 202 -0.31 5.00 18.10
N VAL A 203 -0.34 3.96 18.91
CA VAL A 203 -1.16 3.89 20.12
C VAL A 203 -0.33 3.32 21.25
N ASP A 204 -0.59 3.77 22.48
CA ASP A 204 0.02 3.17 23.66
C ASP A 204 -0.37 1.69 23.75
N LYS A 205 0.61 0.82 23.94
CA LYS A 205 0.42 -0.62 23.99
C LYS A 205 -0.58 -1.05 25.07
N LYS A 206 -0.65 -0.35 26.20
CA LYS A 206 -1.63 -0.63 27.25
C LYS A 206 -3.06 -0.46 26.74
N TYR A 207 -3.36 0.69 26.15
CA TYR A 207 -4.71 0.98 25.63
C TYR A 207 -5.07 0.07 24.44
N TYR A 208 -4.09 -0.29 23.62
CA TYR A 208 -4.28 -1.28 22.56
C TYR A 208 -4.72 -2.65 23.10
N MET A 209 -4.07 -3.14 24.17
CA MET A 209 -4.39 -4.45 24.76
C MET A 209 -5.78 -4.49 25.41
N GLU A 210 -6.31 -3.32 25.83
CA GLU A 210 -7.66 -3.17 26.37
C GLU A 210 -8.74 -3.08 25.24
N ARG A 211 -8.34 -3.07 23.96
CA ARG A 211 -9.23 -2.95 22.80
C ARG A 211 -9.20 -4.19 21.91
N LEU A 212 -10.12 -5.11 22.18
CA LEU A 212 -10.25 -6.36 21.42
C LEU A 212 -10.44 -6.14 19.90
N ASP A 213 -11.13 -5.08 19.51
CA ASP A 213 -11.32 -4.71 18.12
C ASP A 213 -10.04 -4.21 17.44
N LEU A 214 -9.23 -3.38 18.11
CA LEU A 214 -7.91 -3.03 17.59
C LEU A 214 -7.00 -4.26 17.47
N LEU A 215 -7.04 -5.17 18.45
CA LEU A 215 -6.23 -6.37 18.45
C LEU A 215 -6.57 -7.34 17.30
N LEU A 216 -7.86 -7.58 17.07
CA LEU A 216 -8.31 -8.64 16.14
C LEU A 216 -8.73 -8.12 14.76
N ALA A 217 -9.23 -6.89 14.67
CA ALA A 217 -9.66 -6.28 13.41
C ALA A 217 -8.70 -5.22 12.88
N GLY A 218 -7.72 -4.76 13.69
CA GLY A 218 -6.77 -3.71 13.30
C GLY A 218 -7.37 -2.30 13.28
N ARG A 219 -8.64 -2.15 13.68
CA ARG A 219 -9.38 -0.88 13.72
C ARG A 219 -10.40 -0.89 14.85
N THR A 220 -10.86 0.28 15.25
CA THR A 220 -12.00 0.41 16.13
C THR A 220 -13.30 0.09 15.37
N ILE A 221 -14.08 -0.83 15.91
CA ILE A 221 -15.43 -1.14 15.43
C ILE A 221 -16.43 -0.18 16.08
N PHE A 222 -16.23 0.08 17.37
CA PHE A 222 -17.00 1.01 18.20
C PHE A 222 -16.12 2.13 18.74
N GLY A 223 -16.72 3.26 19.04
CA GLY A 223 -16.04 4.39 19.68
C GLY A 223 -16.69 5.70 19.28
N ALA A 224 -17.21 6.41 20.28
CA ALA A 224 -17.75 7.74 20.14
C ALA A 224 -16.65 8.74 19.74
N PRO A 225 -16.97 9.76 18.93
CA PRO A 225 -16.03 10.85 18.63
C PRO A 225 -15.54 11.53 19.90
N ALA A 226 -14.23 11.76 19.99
CA ALA A 226 -13.65 12.52 21.09
C ALA A 226 -14.07 14.00 21.01
N PRO A 227 -14.15 14.74 22.15
CA PRO A 227 -14.47 16.16 22.15
C PRO A 227 -13.51 17.03 21.33
N LYS A 228 -12.24 16.59 21.20
CA LYS A 228 -11.24 17.12 20.27
C LYS A 228 -10.89 15.99 19.30
N GLY A 229 -11.00 16.21 18.00
CA GLY A 229 -10.49 15.36 16.95
C GLY A 229 -9.33 16.04 16.24
N GLN A 230 -9.60 16.55 15.05
CA GLN A 230 -8.62 17.20 14.16
C GLN A 230 -9.05 18.61 13.71
N GLU A 231 -10.06 19.19 14.37
CA GLU A 231 -10.75 20.42 13.93
C GLU A 231 -9.84 21.65 13.93
N LEU A 232 -8.71 21.60 14.63
CA LEU A 232 -7.74 22.69 14.72
C LEU A 232 -6.62 22.60 13.69
N GLU A 233 -6.50 21.49 12.96
CA GLU A 233 -5.38 21.20 12.04
C GLU A 233 -3.99 21.42 12.69
N ASP A 234 -3.92 21.36 14.02
CA ASP A 234 -2.76 21.75 14.84
C ASP A 234 -1.68 20.66 14.95
N GLN A 235 -1.94 19.50 14.36
CA GLN A 235 -1.05 18.34 14.39
C GLN A 235 -0.09 18.31 13.19
N TYR A 236 -0.54 18.77 12.01
CA TYR A 236 0.24 18.65 10.78
C TYR A 236 1.52 19.50 10.86
N PHE A 237 2.68 18.85 10.71
CA PHE A 237 4.00 19.46 10.98
C PHE A 237 4.15 20.11 12.37
N GLY A 238 3.32 19.72 13.34
CA GLY A 238 3.50 20.08 14.74
C GLY A 238 4.79 19.48 15.32
N ALA A 239 5.17 19.91 16.52
CA ALA A 239 6.30 19.32 17.23
C ALA A 239 6.04 17.82 17.52
N ILE A 240 7.00 16.96 17.20
CA ILE A 240 6.93 15.53 17.51
C ILE A 240 7.21 15.36 19.01
N LYS A 241 6.32 14.65 19.71
CA LYS A 241 6.50 14.34 21.14
C LYS A 241 7.77 13.49 21.36
N ASP A 242 8.48 13.70 22.47
CA ASP A 242 9.76 13.02 22.75
C ASP A 242 9.65 11.49 22.64
N ARG A 243 8.61 10.88 23.25
CA ARG A 243 8.37 9.43 23.17
C ARG A 243 8.25 8.91 21.73
N VAL A 244 7.64 9.70 20.84
CA VAL A 244 7.49 9.33 19.42
C VAL A 244 8.79 9.57 18.67
N SER A 245 9.51 10.63 19.02
CA SER A 245 10.84 10.92 18.47
C SER A 245 11.80 9.76 18.73
N ASP A 246 11.77 9.19 19.94
CA ASP A 246 12.58 8.02 20.32
C ASP A 246 12.22 6.79 19.48
N TYR A 247 10.92 6.45 19.36
CA TYR A 247 10.47 5.38 18.47
C TYR A 247 10.92 5.60 17.01
N MET A 248 10.78 6.82 16.50
CA MET A 248 11.18 7.15 15.13
C MET A 248 12.69 7.10 14.94
N HIS A 249 13.48 7.40 15.97
CA HIS A 249 14.93 7.24 15.96
C HIS A 249 15.31 5.77 15.83
N ASP A 250 14.74 4.90 16.66
CA ASP A 250 14.97 3.46 16.58
C ASP A 250 14.54 2.88 15.22
N LEU A 251 13.41 3.34 14.70
CA LEU A 251 12.92 2.94 13.38
C LEU A 251 13.93 3.32 12.28
N ASP A 252 14.41 4.56 12.28
CA ASP A 252 15.41 5.02 11.31
C ASP A 252 16.67 4.15 11.37
N VAL A 253 17.17 3.83 12.56
CA VAL A 253 18.35 2.98 12.75
C VAL A 253 18.17 1.59 12.15
N GLU A 254 17.04 0.94 12.44
CA GLU A 254 16.74 -0.39 11.93
C GLU A 254 16.59 -0.39 10.40
N LEU A 255 15.90 0.62 9.84
CA LEU A 255 15.74 0.78 8.40
C LEU A 255 17.07 1.06 7.69
N TRP A 256 17.92 1.92 8.27
CA TRP A 256 19.24 2.22 7.71
C TRP A 256 20.15 0.99 7.73
N LYS A 257 20.15 0.17 8.79
CA LYS A 257 20.87 -1.12 8.80
C LYS A 257 20.48 -2.02 7.61
N MET A 258 19.21 -1.99 7.23
CA MET A 258 18.63 -2.74 6.11
C MET A 258 18.84 -2.07 4.74
N GLY A 259 19.57 -0.94 4.67
CA GLY A 259 19.84 -0.20 3.44
C GLY A 259 18.64 0.60 2.92
N ILE A 260 17.61 0.77 3.73
CA ILE A 260 16.41 1.54 3.39
C ILE A 260 16.69 3.01 3.69
N THR A 261 16.47 3.88 2.72
CA THR A 261 16.79 5.32 2.77
C THR A 261 15.70 6.13 3.49
N SER A 262 15.35 5.75 4.72
CA SER A 262 14.43 6.54 5.57
C SER A 262 14.92 7.98 5.64
N LYS A 263 14.13 8.91 5.10
CA LYS A 263 14.56 10.30 4.85
C LYS A 263 13.65 11.31 5.52
N THR A 264 12.35 11.16 5.36
CA THR A 264 11.35 12.12 5.83
C THR A 264 10.48 11.47 6.88
N LYS A 265 10.20 12.20 7.96
CA LYS A 265 9.25 11.82 9.01
C LYS A 265 8.57 13.07 9.58
N HIS A 266 7.27 13.00 9.84
CA HIS A 266 6.50 14.08 10.44
C HIS A 266 5.18 13.58 11.05
N ASN A 267 4.55 14.46 11.85
CA ASN A 267 3.15 14.33 12.21
C ASN A 267 2.25 14.51 10.97
N GLU A 268 1.21 13.71 10.90
CA GLU A 268 0.13 13.84 9.93
C GLU A 268 -1.04 14.66 10.48
N VAL A 269 -2.09 14.84 9.68
CA VAL A 269 -3.25 15.69 10.02
C VAL A 269 -4.02 15.19 11.25
N ALA A 270 -4.22 13.87 11.39
CA ALA A 270 -4.92 13.35 12.56
C ALA A 270 -4.00 13.19 13.79
N PRO A 271 -4.55 13.28 15.01
CA PRO A 271 -3.80 13.01 16.23
C PRO A 271 -3.20 11.59 16.21
N ALA A 272 -1.93 11.49 16.65
CA ALA A 272 -1.18 10.24 16.68
C ALA A 272 -1.03 9.56 15.30
N GLN A 273 -1.25 10.29 14.20
CA GLN A 273 -0.91 9.88 12.84
C GLN A 273 0.46 10.42 12.45
N TYR A 274 1.22 9.64 11.71
CA TYR A 274 2.58 9.96 11.27
C TYR A 274 2.83 9.46 9.86
N GLU A 275 3.85 10.03 9.22
CA GLU A 275 4.37 9.55 7.94
C GLU A 275 5.85 9.21 8.06
N MET A 276 6.29 8.19 7.31
CA MET A 276 7.70 7.98 6.96
C MET A 276 7.82 7.74 5.45
N ALA A 277 8.75 8.46 4.80
CA ALA A 277 9.03 8.29 3.38
C ALA A 277 10.52 8.02 3.11
N PRO A 278 10.86 6.96 2.35
CA PRO A 278 12.21 6.72 1.88
C PRO A 278 12.50 7.51 0.59
N ILE A 279 13.79 7.60 0.21
CA ILE A 279 14.13 7.97 -1.17
C ILE A 279 13.66 6.84 -2.11
N PHE A 280 13.15 7.20 -3.29
CA PHE A 280 12.71 6.23 -4.29
C PHE A 280 13.83 5.24 -4.66
N ASP A 281 13.42 4.04 -5.06
CA ASP A 281 14.31 3.04 -5.66
C ASP A 281 13.62 2.43 -6.89
N THR A 282 14.30 1.52 -7.59
CA THR A 282 13.67 0.65 -8.58
C THR A 282 12.43 -0.01 -7.99
N THR A 283 11.37 -0.15 -8.78
CA THR A 283 10.09 -0.65 -8.31
C THR A 283 10.19 -2.01 -7.60
N ASN A 284 11.14 -2.85 -8.01
CA ASN A 284 11.40 -4.13 -7.36
C ASN A 284 11.94 -3.97 -5.93
N ILE A 285 13.00 -3.19 -5.76
CA ILE A 285 13.64 -2.93 -4.46
C ILE A 285 12.69 -2.16 -3.54
N ALA A 286 12.04 -1.13 -4.05
CA ALA A 286 11.10 -0.33 -3.27
C ALA A 286 9.90 -1.15 -2.77
N THR A 287 9.46 -2.18 -3.52
CA THR A 287 8.41 -3.10 -3.08
C THR A 287 8.88 -3.97 -1.91
N ASP A 288 10.11 -4.50 -1.98
CA ASP A 288 10.69 -5.27 -0.88
C ASP A 288 10.93 -4.40 0.35
N HIS A 289 11.52 -3.22 0.15
CA HIS A 289 11.72 -2.23 1.21
C HIS A 289 10.40 -1.83 1.86
N ASN A 290 9.31 -1.64 1.11
CA ASN A 290 8.01 -1.32 1.70
C ASN A 290 7.50 -2.43 2.63
N GLN A 291 7.68 -3.70 2.29
CA GLN A 291 7.31 -4.80 3.20
C GLN A 291 8.17 -4.81 4.46
N LEU A 292 9.48 -4.60 4.32
CA LEU A 292 10.39 -4.49 5.46
C LEU A 292 10.06 -3.29 6.34
N VAL A 293 9.71 -2.15 5.75
CA VAL A 293 9.25 -0.95 6.46
C VAL A 293 8.05 -1.27 7.34
N MET A 294 6.98 -1.83 6.75
CA MET A 294 5.75 -2.15 7.49
C MET A 294 6.02 -3.11 8.64
N GLU A 295 6.82 -4.16 8.40
CA GLU A 295 7.19 -5.13 9.44
C GLU A 295 8.04 -4.48 10.55
N THR A 296 9.03 -3.66 10.18
CA THR A 296 9.96 -3.01 11.12
C THR A 296 9.23 -1.98 11.98
N MET A 297 8.31 -1.19 11.38
CA MET A 297 7.46 -0.25 12.12
C MET A 297 6.70 -0.94 13.25
N GLN A 298 6.06 -2.08 12.96
CA GLN A 298 5.33 -2.83 13.98
C GLN A 298 6.26 -3.37 15.08
N LYS A 299 7.39 -3.98 14.70
CA LYS A 299 8.36 -4.53 15.66
C LYS A 299 8.96 -3.47 16.56
N VAL A 300 9.43 -2.35 15.99
CA VAL A 300 10.05 -1.26 16.74
C VAL A 300 9.03 -0.57 17.65
N ALA A 301 7.76 -0.44 17.22
CA ALA A 301 6.71 0.11 18.06
C ALA A 301 6.51 -0.77 19.31
N PHE A 302 6.40 -2.09 19.12
CA PHE A 302 6.21 -3.04 20.23
C PHE A 302 7.34 -3.01 21.27
N ARG A 303 8.58 -2.77 20.83
CA ARG A 303 9.78 -2.59 21.68
C ARG A 303 9.76 -1.27 22.47
N ASN A 304 9.04 -0.27 21.96
CA ASN A 304 8.89 1.06 22.55
C ASN A 304 7.58 1.21 23.36
N ASP A 305 6.94 0.10 23.75
CA ASP A 305 5.62 0.08 24.40
C ASP A 305 4.53 0.86 23.64
N LEU A 306 4.65 0.84 22.32
CA LEU A 306 3.69 1.37 21.35
C LEU A 306 3.18 0.25 20.45
N VAL A 307 2.10 0.52 19.72
CA VAL A 307 1.64 -0.34 18.63
C VAL A 307 1.44 0.52 17.39
N CYS A 308 2.05 0.10 16.29
CA CYS A 308 1.88 0.72 14.98
C CYS A 308 0.68 0.12 14.27
N LEU A 309 -0.31 0.96 13.96
CA LEU A 309 -1.53 0.60 13.24
C LEU A 309 -1.38 1.03 11.78
N LEU A 310 -1.33 0.04 10.89
CA LEU A 310 -1.22 0.25 9.44
C LEU A 310 -2.57 0.20 8.71
N HIS A 311 -3.67 -0.03 9.43
CA HIS A 311 -5.00 -0.10 8.82
C HIS A 311 -5.38 1.27 8.22
N GLU A 312 -6.06 1.29 7.08
CA GLU A 312 -6.36 2.52 6.32
C GLU A 312 -7.27 3.50 7.06
N LYS A 313 -8.05 2.98 8.00
CA LYS A 313 -8.97 3.76 8.84
C LYS A 313 -9.06 3.19 10.26
N PRO A 314 -8.03 3.35 11.10
CA PRO A 314 -8.03 2.74 12.44
C PRO A 314 -9.13 3.35 13.32
N TYR A 315 -9.40 4.64 13.17
CA TYR A 315 -10.41 5.38 13.92
C TYR A 315 -11.41 6.05 12.96
N ALA A 316 -12.70 5.98 13.29
CA ALA A 316 -13.74 6.67 12.52
C ALA A 316 -13.75 8.18 12.80
N GLY A 317 -14.15 9.00 11.83
CA GLY A 317 -14.36 10.44 12.00
C GLY A 317 -13.12 11.34 11.82
N ILE A 318 -11.91 10.79 11.78
CA ILE A 318 -10.65 11.53 11.55
C ILE A 318 -9.97 11.10 10.23
N ASN A 319 -8.83 11.68 9.84
CA ASN A 319 -8.09 11.26 8.65
C ASN A 319 -7.74 9.76 8.71
N GLY A 320 -7.64 9.14 7.53
CA GLY A 320 -7.18 7.76 7.39
C GLY A 320 -5.74 7.72 6.91
N SER A 321 -5.10 6.55 6.98
CA SER A 321 -3.71 6.36 6.57
C SER A 321 -3.61 5.89 5.12
N GLY A 322 -2.97 6.68 4.26
CA GLY A 322 -2.65 6.36 2.88
C GLY A 322 -1.28 5.70 2.67
N LYS A 323 -1.03 5.31 1.41
CA LYS A 323 0.32 5.02 0.92
C LYS A 323 0.52 5.62 -0.46
N HIS A 324 1.12 6.80 -0.56
CA HIS A 324 1.29 7.44 -1.87
C HIS A 324 2.41 6.79 -2.65
N ASN A 325 2.12 6.35 -3.87
CA ASN A 325 3.11 5.76 -4.77
C ASN A 325 3.62 6.80 -5.76
N ASN A 326 4.82 7.34 -5.48
CA ASN A 326 5.50 8.25 -6.38
C ASN A 326 6.23 7.48 -7.50
N TRP A 327 5.54 7.22 -8.61
CA TRP A 327 6.01 6.39 -9.73
C TRP A 327 6.68 7.22 -10.84
N SER A 328 7.82 6.74 -11.35
CA SER A 328 8.51 7.32 -12.50
C SER A 328 9.27 6.27 -13.34
N LEU A 329 9.96 6.72 -14.39
CA LEU A 329 10.72 5.89 -15.33
C LEU A 329 12.14 6.44 -15.52
N SER A 330 13.14 5.62 -15.25
CA SER A 330 14.56 5.98 -15.42
C SER A 330 15.24 5.09 -16.45
N THR A 331 16.01 5.68 -17.36
CA THR A 331 16.85 4.95 -18.30
C THR A 331 18.16 4.51 -17.65
N SER A 332 18.79 3.47 -18.19
CA SER A 332 20.13 3.04 -17.75
C SER A 332 21.23 4.08 -18.00
N ASP A 333 20.98 5.09 -18.84
CA ASP A 333 21.90 6.22 -19.09
C ASP A 333 21.59 7.47 -18.26
N GLY A 334 20.67 7.37 -17.29
CA GLY A 334 20.48 8.37 -16.23
C GLY A 334 19.38 9.41 -16.50
N GLN A 335 18.55 9.23 -17.52
CA GLN A 335 17.44 10.13 -17.83
C GLN A 335 16.15 9.73 -17.11
N ASN A 336 15.46 10.69 -16.53
CA ASN A 336 14.06 10.54 -16.10
C ASN A 336 13.14 10.86 -17.28
N LEU A 337 12.34 9.88 -17.73
CA LEU A 337 11.47 10.02 -18.90
C LEU A 337 10.21 10.86 -18.64
N LEU A 338 9.94 11.17 -17.37
CA LEU A 338 8.87 12.07 -16.94
C LEU A 338 9.39 13.44 -16.50
N GLU A 339 10.67 13.74 -16.72
CA GLU A 339 11.23 15.08 -16.47
C GLU A 339 10.90 16.02 -17.65
N PRO A 340 10.13 17.10 -17.43
CA PRO A 340 9.75 18.02 -18.49
C PRO A 340 10.93 18.84 -19.03
N GLY A 341 11.91 19.15 -18.19
CA GLY A 341 13.01 20.07 -18.51
C GLY A 341 12.57 21.54 -18.57
N SER A 342 13.46 22.43 -19.03
CA SER A 342 13.22 23.87 -19.06
C SER A 342 12.27 24.33 -20.18
N THR A 343 12.14 23.55 -21.26
CA THR A 343 11.21 23.81 -22.37
C THR A 343 10.29 22.60 -22.61
N PRO A 344 9.28 22.38 -21.75
CA PRO A 344 8.44 21.17 -21.79
C PRO A 344 7.72 20.99 -23.13
N ASN A 345 7.38 22.10 -23.80
CA ASN A 345 6.71 22.12 -25.10
C ASN A 345 7.60 21.64 -26.26
N GLU A 346 8.93 21.64 -26.10
CA GLU A 346 9.90 21.17 -27.10
C GLU A 346 10.40 19.75 -26.80
N ASN A 347 10.19 19.26 -25.57
CA ASN A 347 10.61 17.94 -25.13
C ASN A 347 9.63 16.85 -25.63
N VAL A 348 9.76 16.48 -26.90
CA VAL A 348 8.90 15.49 -27.56
C VAL A 348 8.92 14.13 -26.83
N GLN A 349 10.06 13.71 -26.28
CA GLN A 349 10.16 12.49 -25.49
C GLN A 349 9.23 12.57 -24.29
N PHE A 350 9.39 13.57 -23.43
CA PHE A 350 8.54 13.78 -22.27
C PHE A 350 7.05 13.82 -22.65
N LEU A 351 6.67 14.60 -23.67
CA LEU A 351 5.28 14.71 -24.10
C LEU A 351 4.68 13.37 -24.54
N LEU A 352 5.46 12.52 -25.22
CA LEU A 352 5.01 11.19 -25.61
C LEU A 352 4.82 10.25 -24.40
N PHE A 353 5.73 10.29 -23.43
CA PHE A 353 5.59 9.51 -22.19
C PHE A 353 4.43 10.02 -21.33
N LEU A 354 4.22 11.33 -21.25
CA LEU A 354 3.05 11.94 -20.62
C LEU A 354 1.74 11.51 -21.30
N CYS A 355 1.68 11.55 -22.63
CA CYS A 355 0.54 11.04 -23.39
C CYS A 355 0.31 9.55 -23.18
N ALA A 356 1.38 8.75 -23.05
CA ALA A 356 1.28 7.33 -22.74
C ALA A 356 0.57 7.12 -21.39
N MET A 357 0.93 7.89 -20.36
CA MET A 357 0.28 7.82 -19.05
C MET A 357 -1.18 8.26 -19.08
N ILE A 358 -1.49 9.36 -19.78
CA ILE A 358 -2.88 9.83 -19.94
C ILE A 358 -3.76 8.75 -20.59
N LYS A 359 -3.30 8.17 -21.69
CA LYS A 359 -3.99 7.06 -22.38
C LYS A 359 -4.12 5.84 -21.46
N ALA A 360 -3.04 5.45 -20.77
CA ALA A 360 -3.01 4.27 -19.94
C ALA A 360 -4.03 4.36 -18.79
N VAL A 361 -4.04 5.49 -18.06
CA VAL A 361 -4.96 5.71 -16.94
C VAL A 361 -6.40 5.86 -17.42
N ASP A 362 -6.68 6.62 -18.48
CA ASP A 362 -8.04 6.76 -19.03
C ASP A 362 -8.61 5.41 -19.51
N THR A 363 -7.79 4.61 -20.18
CA THR A 363 -8.22 3.33 -20.74
C THR A 363 -8.48 2.30 -19.64
N HIS A 364 -7.70 2.32 -18.55
CA HIS A 364 -7.66 1.26 -17.52
C HIS A 364 -7.91 1.76 -16.09
N ALA A 365 -8.68 2.84 -15.93
CA ALA A 365 -9.06 3.38 -14.62
C ALA A 365 -9.73 2.32 -13.72
N ASP A 366 -10.60 1.49 -14.30
CA ASP A 366 -11.23 0.34 -13.63
C ASP A 366 -10.21 -0.66 -13.03
N ILE A 367 -9.18 -1.04 -13.79
CA ILE A 367 -8.13 -1.95 -13.33
C ILE A 367 -7.29 -1.30 -12.23
N LEU A 368 -6.95 -0.01 -12.37
CA LEU A 368 -6.22 0.72 -11.33
C LEU A 368 -7.01 0.80 -10.02
N ARG A 369 -8.30 1.13 -10.08
CA ARG A 369 -9.20 1.15 -8.91
C ARG A 369 -9.26 -0.21 -8.22
N ALA A 370 -9.28 -1.29 -9.00
CA ALA A 370 -9.28 -2.66 -8.48
C ALA A 370 -8.02 -3.03 -7.70
N THR A 371 -6.85 -2.45 -8.04
CA THR A 371 -5.61 -2.71 -7.28
C THR A 371 -5.63 -2.15 -5.85
N CYS A 372 -6.48 -1.15 -5.60
CA CYS A 372 -6.64 -0.50 -4.31
C CYS A 372 -7.89 -1.00 -3.55
N ALA A 373 -8.54 -2.06 -4.03
CA ALA A 373 -9.78 -2.59 -3.47
C ALA A 373 -9.49 -3.52 -2.29
N THR A 374 -9.73 -3.03 -1.07
CA THR A 374 -9.71 -3.81 0.17
C THR A 374 -10.80 -3.32 1.11
N ALA A 375 -11.23 -4.18 2.04
CA ALA A 375 -12.21 -3.81 3.07
C ALA A 375 -11.77 -2.57 3.88
N GLY A 376 -10.49 -2.50 4.28
CA GLY A 376 -9.94 -1.35 5.00
C GLY A 376 -9.97 -0.07 4.18
N ASN A 377 -9.55 -0.11 2.91
CA ASN A 377 -9.49 1.08 2.06
C ASN A 377 -10.88 1.60 1.64
N ASP A 378 -11.93 0.76 1.63
CA ASP A 378 -13.32 1.19 1.45
C ASP A 378 -13.78 2.17 2.55
N HIS A 379 -13.14 2.15 3.73
CA HIS A 379 -13.40 3.12 4.80
C HIS A 379 -12.60 4.42 4.68
N ARG A 380 -11.61 4.47 3.80
CA ARG A 380 -10.70 5.60 3.65
C ARG A 380 -11.05 6.46 2.44
N LEU A 381 -11.23 5.86 1.26
CA LEU A 381 -11.38 6.59 0.00
C LEU A 381 -12.63 7.48 -0.03
N GLY A 382 -12.49 8.70 -0.56
CA GLY A 382 -13.58 9.66 -0.77
C GLY A 382 -13.89 10.62 0.38
N ALA A 383 -13.05 10.66 1.42
CA ALA A 383 -13.19 11.60 2.53
C ALA A 383 -11.82 12.00 3.11
N ASN A 384 -11.75 13.11 3.85
CA ASN A 384 -10.62 13.49 4.71
C ASN A 384 -9.24 13.31 4.03
N GLU A 385 -9.02 14.02 2.92
CA GLU A 385 -7.77 14.00 2.11
C GLU A 385 -7.45 12.71 1.33
N ALA A 386 -8.23 11.63 1.50
CA ALA A 386 -8.13 10.47 0.63
C ALA A 386 -8.87 10.71 -0.69
N PRO A 387 -8.30 10.35 -1.86
CA PRO A 387 -8.97 10.57 -3.15
C PRO A 387 -10.29 9.80 -3.26
N PRO A 388 -11.27 10.27 -4.05
CA PRO A 388 -12.49 9.52 -4.35
C PRO A 388 -12.19 8.29 -5.21
N ALA A 389 -13.19 7.42 -5.37
CA ALA A 389 -13.10 6.24 -6.24
C ALA A 389 -13.03 6.57 -7.74
N ILE A 390 -13.28 7.83 -8.12
CA ILE A 390 -13.19 8.34 -9.49
C ILE A 390 -11.71 8.65 -9.79
N ILE A 391 -11.08 7.85 -10.64
CA ILE A 391 -9.70 8.12 -11.07
C ILE A 391 -9.68 9.26 -12.09
N SER A 392 -8.85 10.25 -11.81
CA SER A 392 -8.59 11.41 -12.67
C SER A 392 -7.11 11.76 -12.61
N ILE A 393 -6.62 12.44 -13.65
CA ILE A 393 -5.23 12.92 -13.71
C ILE A 393 -5.19 14.41 -13.41
N PHE A 394 -4.40 14.78 -12.43
CA PHE A 394 -3.96 16.16 -12.24
C PHE A 394 -2.61 16.37 -12.92
N MET A 395 -2.49 17.43 -13.71
CA MET A 395 -1.21 17.81 -14.33
C MET A 395 -0.97 19.32 -14.34
N GLY A 396 -1.90 20.08 -13.73
CA GLY A 396 -1.89 21.52 -13.65
C GLY A 396 -2.08 22.22 -15.00
N GLU A 397 -2.23 23.56 -14.94
CA GLU A 397 -2.71 24.35 -16.08
C GLU A 397 -1.70 24.39 -17.23
N GLU A 398 -0.41 24.58 -16.96
CA GLU A 398 0.59 24.76 -18.01
C GLU A 398 0.69 23.54 -18.94
N LEU A 399 0.89 22.35 -18.38
CA LEU A 399 0.99 21.13 -19.18
C LEU A 399 -0.33 20.83 -19.90
N THR A 400 -1.47 21.13 -19.27
CA THR A 400 -2.79 20.98 -19.88
C THR A 400 -2.92 21.89 -21.11
N GLU A 401 -2.55 23.17 -20.98
CA GLU A 401 -2.54 24.14 -22.09
C GLU A 401 -1.58 23.74 -23.21
N ILE A 402 -0.39 23.21 -22.88
CA ILE A 402 0.60 22.75 -23.88
C ILE A 402 0.00 21.64 -24.73
N LEU A 403 -0.57 20.60 -24.11
CA LEU A 403 -1.18 19.49 -24.86
C LEU A 403 -2.40 19.95 -25.67
N GLU A 404 -3.23 20.83 -25.11
CA GLU A 404 -4.38 21.39 -25.81
C GLU A 404 -3.98 22.18 -27.06
N LYS A 405 -3.00 23.09 -26.94
CA LYS A 405 -2.51 23.92 -28.05
C LYS A 405 -1.87 23.07 -29.14
N ILE A 406 -1.05 22.08 -28.77
CA ILE A 406 -0.47 21.12 -29.74
C ILE A 406 -1.58 20.38 -30.47
N ALA A 407 -2.62 19.94 -29.76
CA ALA A 407 -3.75 19.24 -30.36
C ALA A 407 -4.55 20.12 -31.34
N LYS A 408 -4.68 21.42 -31.06
CA LYS A 408 -5.31 22.42 -31.93
C LYS A 408 -4.40 22.90 -33.09
N GLY A 409 -3.10 22.60 -33.04
CA GLY A 409 -2.11 23.08 -34.01
C GLY A 409 -1.72 24.54 -33.80
N GLU A 410 -1.93 25.07 -32.59
CA GLU A 410 -1.57 26.42 -32.19
C GLU A 410 -0.10 26.48 -31.73
N LYS A 411 0.52 27.66 -31.80
CA LYS A 411 1.87 27.86 -31.27
C LYS A 411 1.85 27.74 -29.74
N THR A 412 2.70 26.87 -29.21
CA THR A 412 2.96 26.78 -27.77
C THR A 412 4.00 27.82 -27.36
N THR A 413 3.81 28.42 -26.19
CA THR A 413 4.78 29.31 -25.55
C THR A 413 4.91 28.86 -24.11
N SER A 414 6.11 28.56 -23.64
CA SER A 414 6.33 28.39 -22.20
C SER A 414 6.14 29.74 -21.51
N ARG A 415 5.51 29.73 -20.33
CA ARG A 415 5.55 30.91 -19.46
C ARG A 415 6.93 30.84 -18.82
N GLY A 416 7.80 31.83 -19.06
CA GLY A 416 9.12 31.89 -18.41
C GLY A 416 9.01 31.87 -16.89
N GLU A 417 10.12 31.65 -16.18
CA GLU A 417 10.14 31.60 -14.71
C GLU A 417 9.43 32.83 -14.12
N GLN A 418 8.33 32.57 -13.42
CA GLN A 418 7.64 33.59 -12.63
C GLN A 418 8.23 33.56 -11.23
N PHE A 419 8.27 34.70 -10.56
CA PHE A 419 8.79 34.80 -9.20
C PHE A 419 7.72 35.33 -8.26
N VAL A 420 7.67 34.81 -7.04
CA VAL A 420 6.78 35.25 -5.97
C VAL A 420 7.54 36.26 -5.10
N GLY A 421 7.06 37.50 -5.09
CA GLY A 421 7.50 38.51 -4.14
C GLY A 421 6.58 38.53 -2.93
N VAL A 422 7.11 38.33 -1.73
CA VAL A 422 6.34 38.30 -0.47
C VAL A 422 6.15 39.70 0.13
N GLY A 423 6.66 40.75 -0.53
CA GLY A 423 6.54 42.14 -0.06
C GLY A 423 7.38 42.44 1.20
N VAL A 424 8.35 41.58 1.52
CA VAL A 424 9.31 41.74 2.61
C VAL A 424 10.71 41.60 2.03
N ASP A 425 11.48 42.70 2.05
CA ASP A 425 12.77 42.80 1.36
C ASP A 425 13.87 41.88 1.92
N THR A 426 13.71 41.36 3.13
CA THR A 426 14.65 40.42 3.74
C THR A 426 14.44 38.98 3.30
N LEU A 427 13.32 38.67 2.64
CA LEU A 427 13.01 37.32 2.17
C LEU A 427 13.51 37.12 0.73
N PRO A 428 13.99 35.91 0.39
CA PRO A 428 14.39 35.61 -0.97
C PRO A 428 13.17 35.70 -1.89
N ILE A 429 13.41 36.20 -3.11
CA ILE A 429 12.43 36.09 -4.19
C ILE A 429 12.42 34.62 -4.63
N ILE A 430 11.28 33.94 -4.45
CA ILE A 430 11.16 32.50 -4.68
C ILE A 430 10.63 32.27 -6.10
N PRO A 431 11.23 31.39 -6.92
CA PRO A 431 10.63 31.00 -8.20
C PRO A 431 9.28 30.34 -7.94
N ARG A 432 8.26 30.79 -8.66
CA ARG A 432 6.91 30.23 -8.61
C ARG A 432 6.90 28.93 -9.39
N ASP A 433 6.51 27.85 -8.73
CA ASP A 433 6.24 26.58 -9.42
C ASP A 433 5.13 26.76 -10.47
N ASN A 434 5.25 26.06 -11.59
CA ASN A 434 4.35 26.22 -12.74
C ASN A 434 2.89 25.85 -12.43
N THR A 435 2.65 25.06 -11.39
CA THR A 435 1.34 24.59 -10.98
C THR A 435 1.26 24.50 -9.46
N ASP A 436 0.14 24.93 -8.87
CA ASP A 436 -0.16 24.61 -7.47
C ASP A 436 -0.44 23.10 -7.32
N ARG A 437 -0.20 22.52 -6.15
CA ARG A 437 -0.41 21.09 -5.91
C ARG A 437 -1.88 20.82 -5.60
N ASN A 438 -2.46 19.79 -6.22
CA ASN A 438 -3.82 19.35 -5.89
C ASN A 438 -3.78 18.12 -4.99
N ARG A 439 -4.12 18.26 -3.71
CA ARG A 439 -4.14 17.16 -2.72
C ARG A 439 -5.24 16.12 -2.95
N THR A 440 -6.32 16.48 -3.66
CA THR A 440 -7.52 15.65 -3.79
C THR A 440 -7.47 14.67 -4.98
N SER A 441 -6.51 14.86 -5.89
CA SER A 441 -6.39 14.06 -7.10
C SER A 441 -5.88 12.64 -6.80
N PRO A 442 -6.49 11.60 -7.39
CA PRO A 442 -6.01 10.22 -7.28
C PRO A 442 -4.66 9.97 -7.96
N PHE A 443 -4.37 10.63 -9.09
CA PHE A 443 -3.16 10.44 -9.89
C PHE A 443 -2.60 11.80 -10.33
N ALA A 444 -1.62 12.32 -9.59
CA ALA A 444 -1.13 13.68 -9.77
C ALA A 444 0.29 13.72 -10.34
N PHE A 445 0.51 14.48 -11.41
CA PHE A 445 1.86 14.81 -11.87
C PHE A 445 2.48 15.84 -10.92
N THR A 446 3.59 15.47 -10.29
CA THR A 446 4.26 16.29 -9.26
C THR A 446 5.65 16.75 -9.70
N GLY A 447 5.74 17.23 -10.94
CA GLY A 447 6.92 17.85 -11.53
C GLY A 447 7.73 16.90 -12.43
N ASN A 448 8.07 15.71 -11.94
CA ASN A 448 8.88 14.75 -12.70
C ASN A 448 8.53 13.27 -12.45
N LYS A 449 7.34 13.04 -11.90
CA LYS A 449 6.79 11.74 -11.53
C LYS A 449 5.27 11.86 -11.37
N PHE A 450 4.60 10.72 -11.32
CA PHE A 450 3.19 10.65 -10.94
C PHE A 450 3.05 10.10 -9.53
N GLU A 451 2.23 10.77 -8.72
CA GLU A 451 1.86 10.36 -7.38
C GLU A 451 0.49 9.69 -7.42
N PHE A 452 0.44 8.39 -7.12
CA PHE A 452 -0.80 7.62 -7.03
C PHE A 452 -1.23 7.45 -5.58
N ARG A 453 -2.31 8.12 -5.18
CA ARG A 453 -2.72 8.28 -3.76
C ARG A 453 -3.75 7.27 -3.25
N MET A 454 -4.25 6.40 -4.12
CA MET A 454 -5.34 5.48 -3.76
C MET A 454 -4.89 4.24 -2.99
N VAL A 455 -3.59 3.93 -2.96
CA VAL A 455 -3.10 2.70 -2.30
C VAL A 455 -3.26 2.81 -0.79
N GLY A 456 -3.80 1.75 -0.17
CA GLY A 456 -3.99 1.68 1.28
C GLY A 456 -2.67 1.50 2.04
N SER A 457 -2.60 2.02 3.27
CA SER A 457 -1.45 1.95 4.18
C SER A 457 -1.06 0.52 4.58
N ALA A 458 -1.99 -0.45 4.60
CA ALA A 458 -1.66 -1.86 4.85
C ALA A 458 -1.33 -2.64 3.57
N GLN A 459 -1.64 -2.10 2.39
CA GLN A 459 -1.49 -2.83 1.12
C GLN A 459 -0.03 -2.89 0.64
N SER A 460 0.39 -4.05 0.12
CA SER A 460 1.62 -4.13 -0.70
C SER A 460 1.49 -3.25 -1.95
N ILE A 461 2.53 -2.46 -2.25
CA ILE A 461 2.59 -1.62 -3.45
C ILE A 461 2.74 -2.41 -4.75
N ALA A 462 3.05 -3.72 -4.68
CA ALA A 462 3.29 -4.56 -5.85
C ALA A 462 2.10 -4.58 -6.80
N GLY A 463 0.87 -4.71 -6.29
CA GLY A 463 -0.33 -4.85 -7.12
C GLY A 463 -0.59 -3.63 -8.00
N SER A 464 -0.52 -2.43 -7.41
CA SER A 464 -0.68 -1.17 -8.13
C SER A 464 0.44 -0.94 -9.13
N ASN A 465 1.68 -1.28 -8.79
CA ASN A 465 2.81 -1.15 -9.70
C ASN A 465 2.78 -2.18 -10.86
N VAL A 466 2.28 -3.40 -10.63
CA VAL A 466 2.02 -4.38 -11.70
C VAL A 466 1.03 -3.82 -12.72
N ALA A 467 -0.07 -3.24 -12.25
CA ALA A 467 -1.05 -2.61 -13.13
C ALA A 467 -0.44 -1.41 -13.85
N LEU A 468 0.15 -0.44 -13.13
CA LEU A 468 0.77 0.77 -13.70
C LEU A 468 1.81 0.44 -14.77
N ASN A 469 2.74 -0.47 -14.48
CA ASN A 469 3.75 -0.90 -15.43
C ASN A 469 3.12 -1.53 -16.68
N THR A 470 2.08 -2.35 -16.54
CA THR A 470 1.45 -3.07 -17.65
C THR A 470 0.61 -2.14 -18.53
N ILE A 471 -0.17 -1.24 -17.95
CA ILE A 471 -0.97 -0.26 -18.72
C ILE A 471 -0.07 0.75 -19.43
N ALA A 472 1.04 1.16 -18.81
CA ALA A 472 2.05 2.00 -19.44
C ALA A 472 2.77 1.26 -20.58
N ALA A 473 3.11 -0.02 -20.38
CA ALA A 473 3.66 -0.86 -21.44
C ALA A 473 2.72 -0.92 -22.66
N GLU A 474 1.40 -1.00 -22.44
CA GLU A 474 0.44 -1.00 -23.54
C GLU A 474 0.40 0.30 -24.31
N ALA A 475 0.30 1.43 -23.61
CA ALA A 475 0.30 2.73 -24.26
C ALA A 475 1.62 2.97 -25.03
N LEU A 476 2.76 2.55 -24.48
CA LEU A 476 4.07 2.66 -25.11
C LEU A 476 4.23 1.71 -26.31
N ASP A 477 3.66 0.50 -26.26
CA ASP A 477 3.66 -0.42 -27.42
C ASP A 477 2.93 0.21 -28.63
N GLU A 478 1.76 0.80 -28.39
CA GLU A 478 1.01 1.49 -29.45
C GLU A 478 1.78 2.69 -30.02
N ILE A 479 2.36 3.53 -29.13
CA ILE A 479 3.17 4.68 -29.52
C ILE A 479 4.40 4.24 -30.32
N ALA A 480 5.15 3.25 -29.81
CA ALA A 480 6.31 2.70 -30.48
C ALA A 480 5.96 2.16 -31.86
N THR A 481 4.88 1.38 -31.97
CA THR A 481 4.44 0.78 -33.23
C THR A 481 4.07 1.83 -34.28
N ARG A 482 3.46 2.95 -33.87
CA ARG A 482 3.19 4.10 -34.76
C ARG A 482 4.48 4.78 -35.18
N LEU A 483 5.33 5.13 -34.22
CA LEU A 483 6.60 5.81 -34.47
C LEU A 483 7.48 4.99 -35.39
N GLU A 484 7.69 3.69 -35.14
CA GLU A 484 8.52 2.80 -35.96
C GLU A 484 8.11 2.81 -37.44
N LYS A 485 6.81 2.85 -37.74
CA LYS A 485 6.27 2.87 -39.12
C LYS A 485 6.31 4.24 -39.79
N ALA A 486 6.45 5.32 -39.03
CA ALA A 486 6.43 6.68 -39.57
C ALA A 486 7.70 7.03 -40.34
N ARG A 487 7.54 7.77 -41.44
CA ARG A 487 8.65 8.36 -42.21
C ARG A 487 9.23 9.58 -41.50
N ASP A 488 8.35 10.44 -40.98
CA ASP A 488 8.69 11.59 -40.16
C ASP A 488 8.23 11.32 -38.71
N LYS A 489 9.18 11.07 -37.82
CA LYS A 489 8.90 10.74 -36.42
C LYS A 489 8.35 11.94 -35.65
N ASN A 490 8.76 13.17 -35.99
CA ASN A 490 8.30 14.38 -35.31
C ASN A 490 6.86 14.71 -35.68
N ALA A 491 6.51 14.59 -36.97
CA ALA A 491 5.14 14.73 -37.43
C ALA A 491 4.22 13.66 -36.82
N GLU A 492 4.69 12.41 -36.74
CA GLU A 492 3.93 11.34 -36.09
C GLU A 492 3.78 11.56 -34.58
N ALA A 493 4.83 12.04 -33.89
CA ALA A 493 4.74 12.38 -32.47
C ALA A 493 3.68 13.45 -32.20
N ALA A 494 3.63 14.52 -33.02
CA ALA A 494 2.58 15.52 -32.93
C ALA A 494 1.18 14.95 -33.22
N ALA A 495 1.07 13.99 -34.15
CA ALA A 495 -0.18 13.28 -34.43
C ALA A 495 -0.63 12.41 -33.24
N ILE A 496 0.30 11.70 -32.59
CA ILE A 496 0.05 10.91 -31.39
C ILE A 496 -0.46 11.81 -30.26
N ILE A 497 0.18 12.96 -30.02
CA ILE A 497 -0.24 13.91 -28.97
C ILE A 497 -1.67 14.40 -29.24
N ARG A 498 -1.95 14.82 -30.48
CA ARG A 498 -3.29 15.27 -30.90
C ARG A 498 -4.36 14.17 -30.75
N ASP A 499 -4.05 12.94 -31.14
CA ASP A 499 -4.97 11.81 -31.00
C ASP A 499 -5.23 11.48 -29.53
N THR A 500 -4.18 11.55 -28.71
CA THR A 500 -4.28 11.31 -27.27
C THR A 500 -5.19 12.34 -26.62
N TRP A 501 -4.97 13.63 -26.91
CA TRP A 501 -5.85 14.69 -26.40
C TRP A 501 -7.30 14.46 -26.81
N LYS A 502 -7.57 14.20 -28.10
CA LYS A 502 -8.94 13.99 -28.59
C LYS A 502 -9.66 12.81 -27.95
N LYS A 503 -8.95 11.72 -27.63
CA LYS A 503 -9.55 10.47 -27.13
C LYS A 503 -9.56 10.35 -25.61
N HIS A 504 -8.55 10.92 -24.95
CA HIS A 504 -8.25 10.62 -23.54
C HIS A 504 -8.24 11.85 -22.63
N SER A 505 -8.43 13.08 -23.14
CA SER A 505 -8.46 14.30 -22.30
C SER A 505 -9.56 14.30 -21.24
N ARG A 506 -10.60 13.47 -21.38
CA ARG A 506 -11.69 13.35 -20.40
C ARG A 506 -11.22 12.97 -19.00
N ILE A 507 -10.09 12.27 -18.87
CA ILE A 507 -9.51 11.85 -17.59
C ILE A 507 -8.83 13.00 -16.84
N ILE A 508 -8.51 14.10 -17.54
CA ILE A 508 -7.77 15.23 -16.97
C ILE A 508 -8.75 16.10 -16.18
N PHE A 509 -8.43 16.32 -14.90
CA PHE A 509 -9.21 17.19 -14.03
C PHE A 509 -8.31 17.88 -13.01
N ASN A 510 -8.25 19.21 -13.10
CA ASN A 510 -7.40 20.04 -12.25
C ASN A 510 -8.12 20.65 -11.03
N GLY A 511 -9.42 20.37 -10.85
CA GLY A 511 -10.27 20.94 -9.81
C GLY A 511 -10.37 20.11 -8.52
N ASN A 512 -11.34 20.45 -7.67
CA ASN A 512 -11.61 19.74 -6.41
C ASN A 512 -12.29 18.40 -6.68
N ASN A 513 -11.62 17.28 -6.38
CA ASN A 513 -12.16 15.94 -6.61
C ASN A 513 -13.23 15.52 -5.59
N TYR A 514 -13.46 16.30 -4.52
CA TYR A 514 -14.51 16.02 -3.54
C TYR A 514 -15.86 16.65 -3.87
N SER A 515 -15.90 17.55 -4.84
CA SER A 515 -17.12 18.31 -5.09
C SER A 515 -18.19 17.44 -5.74
N GLU A 516 -19.45 17.65 -5.37
CA GLU A 516 -20.58 16.96 -6.01
C GLU A 516 -20.64 17.30 -7.51
N GLU A 517 -20.19 18.50 -7.91
CA GLU A 517 -20.10 18.86 -9.32
C GLU A 517 -19.11 17.96 -10.07
N TRP A 518 -17.99 17.58 -9.46
CA TRP A 518 -17.04 16.66 -10.08
C TRP A 518 -17.66 15.27 -10.25
N VAL A 519 -18.43 14.77 -9.29
CA VAL A 519 -19.11 13.47 -9.40
C VAL A 519 -20.05 13.46 -10.60
N ALA A 520 -20.89 14.49 -10.75
CA ALA A 520 -21.81 14.61 -11.88
C ALA A 520 -21.09 14.79 -13.23
N GLU A 521 -20.02 15.59 -13.26
CA GLU A 521 -19.23 15.83 -14.47
C GLU A 521 -18.44 14.58 -14.89
N ALA A 522 -17.87 13.83 -13.94
CA ALA A 522 -17.18 12.57 -14.20
C ALA A 522 -18.10 11.52 -14.80
N GLU A 523 -19.34 11.41 -14.30
CA GLU A 523 -20.37 10.54 -14.87
C GLU A 523 -20.69 10.94 -16.32
N LYS A 524 -20.90 12.24 -16.58
CA LYS A 524 -21.12 12.78 -17.93
C LYS A 524 -19.95 12.50 -18.88
N ARG A 525 -18.71 12.51 -18.37
CA ARG A 525 -17.49 12.14 -19.11
C ARG A 525 -17.32 10.62 -19.31
N GLY A 526 -18.14 9.81 -18.64
CA GLY A 526 -18.07 8.35 -18.69
C GLY A 526 -16.89 7.78 -17.91
N LEU A 527 -16.43 8.47 -16.85
CA LEU A 527 -15.39 7.98 -15.95
C LEU A 527 -15.98 6.99 -14.93
N PRO A 528 -15.36 5.82 -14.70
CA PRO A 528 -15.86 4.87 -13.71
C PRO A 528 -15.85 5.44 -12.29
N ASN A 529 -16.93 5.22 -11.54
CA ASN A 529 -17.02 5.50 -10.11
C ASN A 529 -17.45 4.24 -9.35
N VAL A 530 -16.47 3.40 -8.98
CA VAL A 530 -16.74 2.13 -8.28
C VAL A 530 -16.33 2.26 -6.81
N ALA A 531 -17.31 2.54 -5.96
CA ALA A 531 -17.08 2.90 -4.57
C ALA A 531 -16.62 1.72 -3.69
N ASN A 532 -17.09 0.50 -3.96
CA ASN A 532 -16.85 -0.65 -3.08
C ASN A 532 -15.90 -1.70 -3.67
N THR A 533 -15.22 -2.42 -2.79
CA THR A 533 -14.22 -3.42 -3.13
C THR A 533 -14.77 -4.59 -3.95
N VAL A 534 -15.95 -5.12 -3.58
CA VAL A 534 -16.53 -6.31 -4.24
C VAL A 534 -16.80 -6.04 -5.72
N ASP A 535 -17.31 -4.86 -6.06
CA ASP A 535 -17.55 -4.47 -7.45
C ASP A 535 -16.26 -4.04 -8.17
N ALA A 536 -15.35 -3.34 -7.49
CA ALA A 536 -14.08 -2.91 -8.08
C ALA A 536 -13.23 -4.11 -8.54
N LEU A 537 -13.19 -5.18 -7.73
CA LEU A 537 -12.43 -6.39 -8.04
C LEU A 537 -12.88 -7.08 -9.34
N LYS A 538 -14.14 -6.91 -9.77
CA LYS A 538 -14.68 -7.50 -11.02
C LYS A 538 -13.89 -7.04 -12.25
N ALA A 539 -13.22 -5.88 -12.19
CA ALA A 539 -12.37 -5.39 -13.27
C ALA A 539 -11.22 -6.36 -13.62
N LEU A 540 -10.70 -7.12 -12.64
CA LEU A 540 -9.57 -8.05 -12.81
C LEU A 540 -9.89 -9.25 -13.72
N VAL A 541 -11.16 -9.61 -13.86
CA VAL A 541 -11.62 -10.79 -14.61
C VAL A 541 -12.37 -10.44 -15.89
N THR A 542 -12.34 -9.16 -16.28
CA THR A 542 -12.90 -8.73 -17.58
C THR A 542 -12.05 -9.23 -18.74
N ASP A 543 -12.66 -9.44 -19.91
CA ASP A 543 -11.90 -9.79 -21.13
C ASP A 543 -10.87 -8.71 -21.50
N LYS A 544 -11.14 -7.45 -21.15
CA LYS A 544 -10.19 -6.34 -21.30
C LYS A 544 -8.94 -6.56 -20.45
N ALA A 545 -9.10 -6.86 -19.15
CA ALA A 545 -7.97 -7.15 -18.26
C ALA A 545 -7.20 -8.40 -18.72
N VAL A 546 -7.90 -9.48 -19.07
CA VAL A 546 -7.26 -10.70 -19.56
C VAL A 546 -6.41 -10.43 -20.81
N LYS A 547 -6.97 -9.73 -21.81
CA LYS A 547 -6.22 -9.37 -23.03
C LYS A 547 -4.99 -8.52 -22.73
N LEU A 548 -5.11 -7.55 -21.82
CA LEU A 548 -4.00 -6.69 -21.42
C LEU A 548 -2.86 -7.53 -20.82
N PHE A 549 -3.13 -8.28 -19.75
CA PHE A 549 -2.08 -8.98 -19.01
C PHE A 549 -1.50 -10.18 -19.78
N GLU A 550 -2.30 -10.89 -20.59
CA GLU A 550 -1.81 -11.99 -21.44
C GLU A 550 -0.95 -11.49 -22.59
N LYS A 551 -1.31 -10.36 -23.23
CA LYS A 551 -0.53 -9.79 -24.34
C LYS A 551 0.93 -9.49 -23.95
N TYR A 552 1.16 -9.12 -22.69
CA TYR A 552 2.48 -8.75 -22.17
C TYR A 552 3.13 -9.83 -21.30
N ASP A 553 2.57 -11.05 -21.26
CA ASP A 553 3.07 -12.17 -20.45
C ASP A 553 3.24 -11.82 -18.95
N VAL A 554 2.35 -10.99 -18.42
CA VAL A 554 2.41 -10.55 -17.01
C VAL A 554 1.60 -11.47 -16.11
N LEU A 555 0.32 -11.66 -16.44
CA LEU A 555 -0.61 -12.58 -15.78
C LEU A 555 -1.46 -13.29 -16.83
N SER A 556 -1.62 -14.60 -16.68
CA SER A 556 -2.56 -15.42 -17.43
C SER A 556 -3.99 -15.26 -16.93
N ARG A 557 -4.99 -15.66 -17.74
CA ARG A 557 -6.40 -15.72 -17.32
C ARG A 557 -6.59 -16.43 -15.98
N LYS A 558 -5.90 -17.54 -15.75
CA LYS A 558 -5.99 -18.33 -14.50
C LYS A 558 -5.43 -17.56 -13.31
N GLU A 559 -4.26 -16.94 -13.47
CA GLU A 559 -3.62 -16.14 -12.42
C GLU A 559 -4.44 -14.89 -12.04
N LEU A 560 -5.16 -14.29 -12.99
CA LEU A 560 -6.10 -13.19 -12.74
C LEU A 560 -7.34 -13.65 -11.97
N HIS A 561 -7.99 -14.73 -12.42
CA HIS A 561 -9.17 -15.28 -11.74
C HIS A 561 -8.85 -15.70 -10.30
N SER A 562 -7.71 -16.35 -10.10
CA SER A 562 -7.24 -16.73 -8.76
C SER A 562 -7.11 -15.54 -7.82
N ARG A 563 -6.49 -14.45 -8.28
CA ARG A 563 -6.37 -13.21 -7.49
C ARG A 563 -7.73 -12.60 -7.17
N TYR A 564 -8.64 -12.56 -8.16
CA TYR A 564 -10.00 -12.10 -7.94
C TYR A 564 -10.71 -12.92 -6.85
N ASP A 565 -10.70 -14.25 -6.94
CA ASP A 565 -11.35 -15.12 -5.96
C ASP A 565 -10.74 -14.94 -4.56
N ILE A 566 -9.42 -14.91 -4.45
CA ILE A 566 -8.71 -14.70 -3.17
C ILE A 566 -9.08 -13.35 -2.56
N TYR A 567 -9.12 -12.28 -3.34
CA TYR A 567 -9.38 -10.93 -2.82
C TYR A 567 -10.85 -10.76 -2.42
N VAL A 568 -11.81 -11.33 -3.17
CA VAL A 568 -13.24 -11.35 -2.80
C VAL A 568 -13.47 -12.19 -1.54
N GLU A 569 -12.78 -13.32 -1.40
CA GLU A 569 -12.83 -14.15 -0.20
C GLU A 569 -12.22 -13.42 1.00
N THR A 570 -11.09 -12.74 0.82
CA THR A 570 -10.41 -11.95 1.85
C THR A 570 -11.32 -10.84 2.38
N TYR A 571 -12.04 -10.14 1.50
CA TYR A 571 -13.04 -9.15 1.90
C TYR A 571 -14.11 -9.77 2.81
N SER A 572 -14.68 -10.91 2.41
CA SER A 572 -15.70 -11.61 3.22
C SER A 572 -15.17 -12.02 4.59
N LYS A 573 -13.93 -12.54 4.64
CA LYS A 573 -13.27 -12.94 5.89
C LYS A 573 -13.02 -11.76 6.82
N GLN A 574 -12.54 -10.63 6.29
CA GLN A 574 -12.28 -9.43 7.07
C GLN A 574 -13.58 -8.88 7.71
N ILE A 575 -14.63 -8.69 6.93
CA ILE A 575 -15.93 -8.21 7.46
C ILE A 575 -16.53 -9.22 8.45
N ASN A 576 -16.32 -10.52 8.24
CA ASN A 576 -16.75 -11.54 9.20
C ASN A 576 -16.00 -11.46 10.53
N ILE A 577 -14.68 -11.23 10.51
CA ILE A 577 -13.87 -11.05 11.73
C ILE A 577 -14.39 -9.81 12.48
N GLU A 578 -14.54 -8.69 11.79
CA GLU A 578 -15.10 -7.46 12.36
C GLU A 578 -16.47 -7.69 12.99
N ALA A 579 -17.41 -8.32 12.25
CA ALA A 579 -18.74 -8.60 12.78
C ALA A 579 -18.73 -9.54 14.00
N ARG A 580 -17.83 -10.54 14.03
CA ARG A 580 -17.69 -11.46 15.17
C ARG A 580 -17.14 -10.75 16.40
N VAL A 581 -16.15 -9.88 16.23
CA VAL A 581 -15.63 -9.06 17.32
C VAL A 581 -16.70 -8.09 17.81
N ALA A 582 -17.47 -7.49 16.89
CA ALA A 582 -18.58 -6.61 17.24
C ALA A 582 -19.60 -7.32 18.14
N ILE A 583 -20.03 -8.52 17.74
CA ILE A 583 -20.94 -9.37 18.51
C ILE A 583 -20.36 -9.69 19.89
N ASP A 584 -19.08 -10.09 19.96
CA ASP A 584 -18.44 -10.49 21.20
C ASP A 584 -18.33 -9.33 22.20
N MET A 585 -17.84 -8.17 21.75
CA MET A 585 -17.71 -6.97 22.58
C MET A 585 -19.07 -6.44 23.03
N THR A 586 -20.06 -6.35 22.14
CA THR A 586 -21.40 -5.90 22.51
C THR A 586 -22.03 -6.80 23.57
N ARG A 587 -21.95 -8.11 23.37
CA ARG A 587 -22.59 -9.08 24.27
C ARG A 587 -21.89 -9.17 25.62
N LYS A 588 -20.56 -9.16 25.65
CA LYS A 588 -19.77 -9.48 26.85
C LYS A 588 -19.26 -8.25 27.60
N GLN A 589 -19.15 -7.09 26.94
CA GLN A 589 -18.58 -5.88 27.53
C GLN A 589 -19.62 -4.76 27.62
N PHE A 590 -20.18 -4.32 26.49
CA PHE A 590 -21.01 -3.10 26.45
C PHE A 590 -22.40 -3.27 27.07
N ILE A 591 -23.13 -4.35 26.73
CA ILE A 591 -24.45 -4.60 27.32
C ILE A 591 -24.36 -4.78 28.85
N PRO A 592 -23.43 -5.61 29.39
CA PRO A 592 -23.26 -5.72 30.83
C PRO A 592 -22.96 -4.38 31.52
N ALA A 593 -22.03 -3.58 30.99
CA ALA A 593 -21.72 -2.26 31.54
C ALA A 593 -22.93 -1.32 31.54
N ALA A 594 -23.73 -1.33 30.47
CA ALA A 594 -24.96 -0.54 30.39
C ALA A 594 -26.02 -1.01 31.39
N LEU A 595 -26.15 -2.32 31.62
CA LEU A 595 -27.06 -2.88 32.63
C LEU A 595 -26.62 -2.53 34.05
N GLU A 596 -25.32 -2.61 34.34
CA GLU A 596 -24.77 -2.21 35.64
C GLU A 596 -25.07 -0.74 35.94
N TYR A 597 -24.82 0.16 34.98
CA TYR A 597 -25.15 1.57 35.15
C TYR A 597 -26.66 1.82 35.26
N ALA A 598 -27.48 1.08 34.51
CA ALA A 598 -28.94 1.15 34.64
C ALA A 598 -29.43 0.75 36.04
N THR A 599 -28.85 -0.30 36.63
CA THR A 599 -29.14 -0.72 38.01
C THR A 599 -28.74 0.38 38.99
N PHE A 600 -27.54 0.94 38.87
CA PHE A 600 -27.10 2.06 39.72
C PHE A 600 -28.06 3.26 39.67
N LEU A 601 -28.54 3.63 38.47
CA LEU A 601 -29.53 4.70 38.32
C LEU A 601 -30.87 4.35 38.96
N ALA A 602 -31.33 3.10 38.82
CA ALA A 602 -32.58 2.63 39.43
C ALA A 602 -32.51 2.68 40.97
N ASP A 603 -31.43 2.16 41.55
CA ASP A 603 -31.19 2.20 43.00
C ASP A 603 -31.13 3.66 43.50
N SER A 604 -30.44 4.53 42.77
CA SER A 604 -30.38 5.97 43.08
C SER A 604 -31.76 6.65 43.06
N ILE A 605 -32.64 6.26 42.14
CA ILE A 605 -34.01 6.79 42.06
C ILE A 605 -34.82 6.35 43.28
N ASP A 606 -34.71 5.08 43.67
CA ASP A 606 -35.42 4.52 44.82
C ASP A 606 -34.95 5.17 46.13
N ASP A 607 -33.63 5.34 46.30
CA ASP A 607 -33.04 6.01 47.45
C ASP A 607 -33.51 7.47 47.56
N LEU A 608 -33.49 8.23 46.46
CA LEU A 608 -33.98 9.62 46.44
C LEU A 608 -35.47 9.70 46.77
N LYS A 609 -36.28 8.79 46.23
CA LYS A 609 -37.72 8.74 46.52
C LYS A 609 -38.02 8.39 47.97
N SER A 610 -37.21 7.52 48.58
CA SER A 610 -37.37 7.11 49.99
C SER A 610 -37.28 8.30 50.97
N VAL A 611 -36.47 9.32 50.62
CA VAL A 611 -36.32 10.56 51.39
C VAL A 611 -37.17 11.72 50.85
N LYS A 612 -38.09 11.46 49.91
CA LYS A 612 -38.94 12.45 49.22
C LYS A 612 -38.14 13.51 48.44
N GLY A 613 -36.94 13.18 47.97
CA GLY A 613 -36.12 14.02 47.09
C GLY A 613 -36.58 13.95 45.62
N PRO A 614 -36.29 14.99 44.80
CA PRO A 614 -36.59 14.96 43.38
C PRO A 614 -35.64 14.01 42.61
N ALA A 615 -36.20 13.13 41.77
CA ALA A 615 -35.45 12.12 41.00
C ALA A 615 -35.51 12.32 39.47
N ALA A 616 -35.97 13.49 39.00
CA ALA A 616 -36.24 13.71 37.57
C ALA A 616 -35.01 13.52 36.65
N VAL A 617 -33.81 13.88 37.13
CA VAL A 617 -32.56 13.75 36.36
C VAL A 617 -32.17 12.28 36.15
N PRO A 618 -31.98 11.46 37.20
CA PRO A 618 -31.65 10.04 37.00
C PRO A 618 -32.76 9.27 36.28
N GLU A 619 -34.04 9.64 36.45
CA GLU A 619 -35.16 9.06 35.69
C GLU A 619 -35.03 9.32 34.18
N ASP A 620 -34.68 10.54 33.76
CA ASP A 620 -34.49 10.87 32.35
C ASP A 620 -33.27 10.16 31.75
N ILE A 621 -32.15 10.10 32.49
CA ILE A 621 -30.94 9.38 32.06
C ILE A 621 -31.25 7.89 31.90
N LEU A 622 -31.90 7.27 32.89
CA LEU A 622 -32.28 5.84 32.83
C LEU A 622 -33.21 5.56 31.64
N LYS A 623 -34.18 6.45 31.38
CA LYS A 623 -35.07 6.34 30.22
C LYS A 623 -34.30 6.38 28.90
N LYS A 624 -33.36 7.32 28.74
CA LYS A 624 -32.52 7.43 27.54
C LYS A 624 -31.64 6.19 27.36
N LEU A 625 -30.94 5.80 28.43
CA LEU A 625 -30.07 4.63 28.45
C LEU A 625 -30.82 3.35 28.06
N THR A 626 -31.98 3.10 28.66
CA THR A 626 -32.79 1.90 28.39
C THR A 626 -33.34 1.88 26.96
N VAL A 627 -33.69 3.03 26.38
CA VAL A 627 -34.10 3.11 24.96
C VAL A 627 -32.96 2.66 24.04
N VAL A 628 -31.75 3.20 24.24
CA VAL A 628 -30.58 2.85 23.42
C VAL A 628 -30.16 1.40 23.67
N LEU A 629 -30.15 0.93 24.92
CA LEU A 629 -29.81 -0.44 25.28
C LEU A 629 -30.72 -1.47 24.60
N ASN A 630 -32.04 -1.22 24.57
CA ASN A 630 -33.00 -2.07 23.88
C ASN A 630 -32.78 -2.07 22.36
N SER A 631 -32.43 -0.92 21.78
CA SER A 631 -32.05 -0.81 20.36
C SER A 631 -30.79 -1.63 20.05
N ALA A 632 -29.74 -1.47 20.87
CA ALA A 632 -28.48 -2.19 20.76
C ALA A 632 -28.69 -3.71 20.82
N TYR A 633 -29.48 -4.20 21.79
CA TYR A 633 -29.78 -5.63 21.90
C TYR A 633 -30.53 -6.18 20.67
N LYS A 634 -31.48 -5.40 20.13
CA LYS A 634 -32.19 -5.76 18.90
C LYS A 634 -31.25 -5.78 17.68
N ASN A 635 -30.37 -4.80 17.55
CA ASN A 635 -29.42 -4.72 16.43
C ASN A 635 -28.31 -5.78 16.53
N LEU A 636 -27.90 -6.16 17.74
CA LEU A 636 -27.03 -7.33 17.98
C LEU A 636 -27.66 -8.60 17.42
N GLY A 637 -28.93 -8.89 17.76
CA GLY A 637 -29.64 -10.07 17.24
C GLY A 637 -29.79 -10.06 15.71
N LYS A 638 -29.97 -8.88 15.10
CA LYS A 638 -29.97 -8.75 13.63
C LYS A 638 -28.59 -9.04 13.03
N LEU A 639 -27.51 -8.55 13.67
CA LEU A 639 -26.15 -8.76 13.19
C LEU A 639 -25.79 -10.25 13.22
N GLU A 640 -26.12 -10.94 14.31
CA GLU A 640 -25.94 -12.39 14.45
C GLU A 640 -26.66 -13.16 13.33
N ALA A 641 -27.93 -12.85 13.09
CA ALA A 641 -28.71 -13.48 12.03
C ALA A 641 -28.16 -13.16 10.63
N ALA A 642 -27.63 -11.95 10.40
CA ALA A 642 -27.03 -11.56 9.13
C ALA A 642 -25.71 -12.32 8.89
N VAL A 643 -24.88 -12.47 9.92
CA VAL A 643 -23.62 -13.24 9.86
C VAL A 643 -23.89 -14.71 9.58
N GLU A 644 -24.83 -15.33 10.28
CA GLU A 644 -25.20 -16.74 10.05
C GLU A 644 -25.67 -16.97 8.61
N LYS A 645 -26.54 -16.09 8.10
CA LYS A 645 -27.01 -16.14 6.70
C LYS A 645 -25.88 -15.97 5.70
N ALA A 646 -24.95 -15.04 5.93
CA ALA A 646 -23.82 -14.81 5.03
C ALA A 646 -22.86 -16.01 5.01
N GLN A 647 -22.60 -16.64 6.16
CA GLN A 647 -21.74 -17.82 6.26
C GLN A 647 -22.33 -19.04 5.52
N ALA A 648 -23.65 -19.16 5.47
CA ALA A 648 -24.33 -20.25 4.76
C ALA A 648 -24.29 -20.13 3.22
N ILE A 649 -23.82 -19.00 2.66
CA ILE A 649 -23.74 -18.80 1.21
C ILE A 649 -22.50 -19.49 0.64
N GLY A 650 -22.71 -20.46 -0.25
CA GLY A 650 -21.62 -21.26 -0.84
C GLY A 650 -20.86 -20.60 -2.00
N THR A 651 -21.31 -19.47 -2.54
CA THR A 651 -20.62 -18.78 -3.65
C THR A 651 -19.86 -17.56 -3.12
N THR A 652 -18.54 -17.49 -3.37
CA THR A 652 -17.65 -16.43 -2.87
C THR A 652 -18.17 -15.02 -3.13
N VAL A 653 -18.61 -14.73 -4.36
CA VAL A 653 -19.11 -13.40 -4.74
C VAL A 653 -20.40 -13.04 -4.00
N LYS A 654 -21.39 -13.94 -3.98
CA LYS A 654 -22.66 -13.70 -3.27
C LYS A 654 -22.47 -13.56 -1.76
N GLN A 655 -21.50 -14.30 -1.21
CA GLN A 655 -21.12 -14.19 0.19
C GLN A 655 -20.54 -12.80 0.47
N ALA A 656 -19.60 -12.32 -0.35
CA ALA A 656 -19.03 -10.98 -0.23
C ALA A 656 -20.09 -9.87 -0.36
N GLU A 657 -21.02 -10.01 -1.32
CA GLU A 657 -22.17 -9.10 -1.48
C GLU A 657 -23.06 -9.09 -0.23
N SER A 658 -23.33 -10.27 0.36
CA SER A 658 -24.09 -10.37 1.62
C SER A 658 -23.36 -9.72 2.80
N TYR A 659 -22.04 -9.89 2.91
CA TYR A 659 -21.23 -9.21 3.92
C TYR A 659 -21.26 -7.69 3.75
N ARG A 660 -21.10 -7.19 2.52
CA ARG A 660 -21.17 -5.76 2.19
C ARG A 660 -22.55 -5.16 2.46
N ASP A 661 -23.61 -5.80 1.98
CA ASP A 661 -24.95 -5.18 1.92
C ASP A 661 -25.76 -5.40 3.19
N LYS A 662 -25.52 -6.50 3.92
CA LYS A 662 -26.32 -6.90 5.10
C LYS A 662 -25.52 -6.85 6.39
N VAL A 663 -24.39 -7.55 6.46
CA VAL A 663 -23.60 -7.65 7.71
C VAL A 663 -23.02 -6.29 8.07
N PHE A 664 -22.31 -5.65 7.14
CA PHE A 664 -21.70 -4.35 7.35
C PHE A 664 -22.73 -3.26 7.73
N THR A 665 -23.84 -3.16 6.98
CA THR A 665 -24.93 -2.22 7.27
C THR A 665 -25.50 -2.41 8.68
N THR A 666 -25.69 -3.66 9.10
CA THR A 666 -26.22 -3.95 10.45
C THR A 666 -25.19 -3.65 11.53
N MET A 667 -23.90 -3.87 11.27
CA MET A 667 -22.80 -3.51 12.16
C MET A 667 -22.71 -2.00 12.35
N GLN A 668 -22.90 -1.19 11.28
CA GLN A 668 -22.96 0.27 11.39
C GLN A 668 -24.16 0.76 12.20
N ALA A 669 -25.33 0.11 12.05
CA ALA A 669 -26.49 0.43 12.88
C ALA A 669 -26.23 0.12 14.36
N LEU A 670 -25.62 -1.03 14.66
CA LEU A 670 -25.22 -1.38 16.03
C LEU A 670 -24.19 -0.40 16.59
N ARG A 671 -23.23 0.04 15.76
CA ARG A 671 -22.26 1.07 16.15
C ARG A 671 -22.93 2.34 16.66
N GLY A 672 -23.94 2.83 15.94
CA GLY A 672 -24.67 4.04 16.36
C GLY A 672 -25.28 3.91 17.77
N ASP A 673 -25.80 2.74 18.13
CA ASP A 673 -26.32 2.51 19.48
C ASP A 673 -25.19 2.45 20.53
N ILE A 674 -24.10 1.72 20.24
CA ILE A 674 -22.99 1.53 21.19
C ILE A 674 -22.23 2.83 21.44
N ASP A 675 -21.96 3.60 20.39
CA ASP A 675 -21.34 4.93 20.51
C ASP A 675 -22.26 5.87 21.32
N SER A 676 -23.60 5.71 21.22
CA SER A 676 -24.54 6.46 22.06
C SER A 676 -24.55 6.02 23.52
N LEU A 677 -24.32 4.73 23.81
CA LEU A 677 -24.16 4.22 25.17
C LEU A 677 -22.88 4.75 25.82
N GLU A 678 -21.78 4.82 25.07
CA GLU A 678 -20.50 5.41 25.54
C GLU A 678 -20.70 6.84 26.06
N MET A 679 -21.53 7.63 25.38
CA MET A 679 -21.81 9.02 25.76
C MET A 679 -22.71 9.17 26.99
N LEU A 680 -23.39 8.10 27.42
CA LEU A 680 -24.31 8.10 28.57
C LEU A 680 -23.72 7.45 29.81
N ILE A 681 -22.75 6.54 29.65
CA ILE A 681 -22.19 5.74 30.73
C ILE A 681 -20.90 6.42 31.26
N PRO A 682 -20.72 6.53 32.59
CA PRO A 682 -19.50 7.07 33.16
C PRO A 682 -18.25 6.31 32.73
N ALA A 683 -17.13 7.02 32.57
CA ALA A 683 -15.86 6.43 32.12
C ALA A 683 -15.37 5.28 33.02
N ASP A 684 -15.60 5.35 34.33
CA ASP A 684 -15.20 4.31 35.29
C ASP A 684 -15.98 2.99 35.12
N THR A 685 -17.15 3.03 34.46
CA THR A 685 -17.96 1.85 34.15
C THR A 685 -17.79 1.42 32.69
N TRP A 686 -17.31 2.30 31.82
CA TRP A 686 -17.13 1.97 30.40
C TRP A 686 -15.95 1.00 30.22
N PRO A 687 -16.13 -0.14 29.53
CA PRO A 687 -15.20 -1.26 29.65
C PRO A 687 -13.95 -1.15 28.78
N VAL A 688 -13.82 -0.11 27.96
CA VAL A 688 -12.72 0.04 27.00
C VAL A 688 -12.22 1.48 26.89
N PRO A 689 -10.95 1.70 26.50
CA PRO A 689 -10.44 3.05 26.23
C PRO A 689 -11.26 3.80 25.18
N THR A 690 -11.56 5.06 25.49
CA THR A 690 -12.25 6.00 24.60
C THR A 690 -11.31 6.51 23.51
N TYR A 691 -11.84 7.18 22.50
CA TYR A 691 -10.98 7.82 21.49
C TYR A 691 -10.07 8.91 22.08
N ALA A 692 -10.49 9.60 23.15
CA ALA A 692 -9.64 10.55 23.83
C ALA A 692 -8.40 9.89 24.44
N ASP A 693 -8.57 8.68 24.99
CA ASP A 693 -7.46 7.87 25.52
C ASP A 693 -6.52 7.42 24.40
N LEU A 694 -7.09 6.91 23.31
CA LEU A 694 -6.32 6.32 22.20
C LEU A 694 -5.53 7.36 21.39
N LEU A 695 -6.07 8.58 21.25
CA LEU A 695 -5.50 9.60 20.36
C LEU A 695 -4.61 10.63 21.06
N PHE A 696 -4.85 10.92 22.34
CA PHE A 696 -4.19 12.06 23.02
C PHE A 696 -3.30 11.67 24.20
N LYS A 697 -3.38 10.43 24.71
CA LYS A 697 -2.53 9.96 25.82
C LYS A 697 -1.24 9.25 25.37
N LEU A 698 -0.85 9.43 24.09
CA LEU A 698 0.43 8.97 23.55
C LEU A 698 1.62 9.73 24.14
#